data_AF-A0A9E1CK35-F1
#
_entry.id   AF-A0A9E1CK35-F1
#
_cell.length_a   1.000
_cell.length_b   1.000
_cell.length_c   1.000
_cell.angle_alpha   90.00
_cell.angle_beta   90.00
_cell.angle_gamma   90.00
#
_symmetry.space_group_name_H-M   'P 1'
#
loop_
_entity.id
_entity.type
_entity.pdbx_description
1 polymer ?
#
loop_
_entity_poly.entity_id
_entity_poly.type
_entity_poly.pdbx_seq_one_letter_code
_entity_poly.pdbx_strand_id
1 'polypeptide(L)'
;MNVNGRDLLFIVDARYDCENDHGNTYLFSNRKNDKLINVQARKPDKTTVVPIAEWQPGDTILASIEISNFNCAKPDGKACGTMNKTIKTTLEFSADDFCHRMRNSSDALTFKMEHIRGDDVNDCIYFKFYCYLNALYELEYHKAGKPTCEEDGFDADWYRCTLCGKSFSDKNGQNEITVEKKLGHDFDENGVCTRDNYRAEAYMYSSLPKEKTYYDTAANAISKATAPAESVHVVSYTRNDPITINKIVYLTVANGVTVPEIRMESFSDGSTVGSSVKIDNYGTVKLFSSAATVPSRYPGVSYTNHNVTERITAASTIAVQVMQISNKDSGTIGEINIPQTDNPTPKVQVTNNGGTINTLTGYPENVELRSGTGSYGTITNAAEGGSVDSLLNKGCYFYFPNGGLKWVNSNAGKTVSDVIVSSAPFTVKVKQGDTELEPSNGSYTVEGVNVGEDVALSAVFTSNENGLTVDESKITSRWYYKGESKTAADGKALTLENIQYGVYDLIFEASESTYGFTTSISVTVNVTPPAEKTAISLKTQLTSDDYTKVYDGTKKASAILPPIEFQLADGREIRIPADCYTFKAEYKSPDCVPDNKIIVEVTLTDVGSEHYELTGGRIEVPATITPYDGEWRDGKQEYKAFSILTPESGFKYSFYHLRPGATEPDPDLDELLTEDSVFTYSGEYRFYAVVEPSLNYKECITDHTYFPVRDNYSGAHAHDQKTYAAWDGGSLSIAAGGTAARYLSNAQPNVNAELVLGQNKTLDLCLNNKAVHVIGSSHDQIYLVGGSTLVLSDCRKTGKVIGSAVASGSGGVAYVK
;
A
#
# COMPACT_ATOMS: atom_id res chain seq x y z
N MET A 1 -37.95 -38.51 -13.68
CA MET A 1 -36.81 -38.01 -12.88
C MET A 1 -36.26 -36.81 -13.63
N ASN A 2 -35.99 -35.69 -12.94
CA ASN A 2 -35.38 -34.54 -13.60
C ASN A 2 -33.88 -34.78 -13.74
N VAL A 3 -33.36 -34.73 -14.97
CA VAL A 3 -31.96 -34.93 -15.32
C VAL A 3 -31.54 -33.73 -16.16
N ASN A 4 -30.63 -32.91 -15.64
CA ASN A 4 -30.13 -31.70 -16.31
C ASN A 4 -31.26 -30.76 -16.81
N GLY A 5 -32.31 -30.58 -15.99
CA GLY A 5 -33.44 -29.71 -16.32
C GLY A 5 -34.54 -30.36 -17.18
N ARG A 6 -34.39 -31.62 -17.59
CA ARG A 6 -35.37 -32.37 -18.39
C ARG A 6 -36.01 -33.51 -17.61
N ASP A 7 -37.33 -33.67 -17.73
CA ASP A 7 -38.03 -34.79 -17.10
C ASP A 7 -37.95 -36.05 -17.96
N LEU A 8 -37.12 -37.01 -17.53
CA LEU A 8 -36.95 -38.30 -18.19
C LEU A 8 -37.78 -39.41 -17.52
N LEU A 9 -38.38 -40.27 -18.33
CA LEU A 9 -39.15 -41.44 -17.90
C LEU A 9 -38.33 -42.72 -18.08
N PHE A 10 -37.75 -43.21 -16.99
CA PHE A 10 -37.12 -44.53 -16.95
C PHE A 10 -38.16 -45.61 -16.63
N ILE A 11 -38.12 -46.71 -17.39
CA ILE A 11 -39.02 -47.84 -17.24
C ILE A 11 -38.20 -49.11 -17.01
N VAL A 12 -38.62 -49.90 -16.03
CA VAL A 12 -38.20 -51.29 -15.85
C VAL A 12 -39.41 -52.18 -16.09
N ASP A 13 -39.28 -53.11 -17.02
CA ASP A 13 -40.21 -54.23 -17.20
C ASP A 13 -39.50 -55.53 -16.83
N ALA A 14 -40.21 -56.49 -16.26
CA ALA A 14 -39.60 -57.78 -15.98
C ALA A 14 -40.54 -58.97 -16.17
N ARG A 15 -39.95 -60.14 -16.45
CA ARG A 15 -40.66 -61.40 -16.63
C ARG A 15 -40.00 -62.47 -15.79
N TYR A 16 -40.75 -63.00 -14.82
CA TYR A 16 -40.34 -64.14 -14.02
C TYR A 16 -40.71 -65.45 -14.70
N ASP A 17 -39.76 -66.37 -14.72
CA ASP A 17 -39.84 -67.73 -15.26
C ASP A 17 -39.47 -68.72 -14.14
N CYS A 18 -40.37 -69.66 -13.84
CA CYS A 18 -40.35 -70.42 -12.58
C CYS A 18 -40.00 -71.91 -12.73
N GLU A 19 -39.24 -72.24 -13.78
CA GLU A 19 -38.82 -73.57 -14.26
C GLU A 19 -39.73 -74.15 -15.37
N ASN A 20 -39.13 -75.04 -16.18
CA ASN A 20 -39.67 -75.57 -17.46
C ASN A 20 -41.16 -75.96 -17.40
N ASP A 21 -41.92 -75.48 -18.40
CA ASP A 21 -43.35 -75.75 -18.67
C ASP A 21 -44.39 -75.01 -17.80
N HIS A 22 -43.96 -74.01 -17.03
CA HIS A 22 -44.86 -73.15 -16.25
C HIS A 22 -44.99 -71.76 -16.92
N GLY A 23 -46.14 -71.10 -16.76
CA GLY A 23 -46.41 -69.83 -17.42
C GLY A 23 -45.55 -68.67 -16.88
N ASN A 24 -45.32 -67.65 -17.69
CA ASN A 24 -44.56 -66.46 -17.29
C ASN A 24 -45.39 -65.53 -16.40
N THR A 25 -44.77 -64.99 -15.33
CA THR A 25 -45.36 -63.90 -14.54
C THR A 25 -44.72 -62.57 -14.94
N TYR A 26 -45.52 -61.63 -15.45
CA TYR A 26 -45.07 -60.26 -15.71
C TYR A 26 -45.00 -59.46 -14.41
N LEU A 27 -43.88 -58.77 -14.21
CA LEU A 27 -43.57 -57.92 -13.08
C LEU A 27 -43.57 -56.44 -13.54
N PHE A 28 -43.82 -55.50 -12.63
CA PHE A 28 -44.02 -54.06 -12.89
C PHE A 28 -45.29 -53.70 -13.68
N SER A 29 -45.60 -54.43 -14.75
CA SER A 29 -46.82 -54.23 -15.54
C SER A 29 -48.08 -54.57 -14.75
N ASN A 30 -49.01 -53.61 -14.63
CA ASN A 30 -50.26 -53.73 -13.86
C ASN A 30 -50.10 -54.09 -12.37
N ARG A 31 -48.88 -53.92 -11.81
CA ARG A 31 -48.56 -54.23 -10.41
C ARG A 31 -48.14 -52.96 -9.67
N LYS A 32 -49.09 -52.34 -8.97
CA LYS A 32 -48.89 -51.05 -8.26
C LYS A 32 -47.82 -51.06 -7.17
N ASN A 33 -47.45 -52.24 -6.68
CA ASN A 33 -46.49 -52.39 -5.57
C ASN A 33 -45.05 -52.63 -6.03
N ASP A 34 -44.84 -52.93 -7.32
CA ASP A 34 -43.50 -53.04 -7.89
C ASP A 34 -43.01 -51.63 -8.25
N LYS A 35 -41.78 -51.29 -7.89
CA LYS A 35 -41.25 -49.91 -8.00
C LYS A 35 -39.83 -49.88 -8.55
N LEU A 36 -39.59 -48.98 -9.49
CA LEU A 36 -38.26 -48.44 -9.74
C LEU A 36 -38.00 -47.33 -8.72
N ILE A 37 -37.08 -47.57 -7.78
CA ILE A 37 -36.81 -46.69 -6.64
C ILE A 37 -35.94 -45.52 -7.07
N ASN A 38 -34.82 -45.81 -7.74
CA ASN A 38 -33.89 -44.81 -8.24
C ASN A 38 -33.13 -45.33 -9.46
N VAL A 39 -32.49 -44.40 -10.17
CA VAL A 39 -31.52 -44.66 -11.23
C VAL A 39 -30.28 -43.82 -10.96
N GLN A 40 -29.12 -44.45 -10.95
CA GLN A 40 -27.82 -43.84 -10.67
C GLN A 40 -26.77 -44.34 -11.68
N ALA A 41 -25.60 -43.71 -11.69
CA ALA A 41 -24.46 -44.15 -12.48
C ALA A 41 -23.32 -44.59 -11.57
N ARG A 42 -22.57 -45.62 -11.97
CA ARG A 42 -21.35 -46.06 -11.28
C ARG A 42 -20.16 -45.85 -12.19
N LYS A 43 -19.12 -45.23 -11.64
CA LYS A 43 -17.87 -44.93 -12.35
C LYS A 43 -17.06 -46.20 -12.63
N PRO A 44 -16.09 -46.16 -13.57
CA PRO A 44 -15.29 -47.34 -13.93
C PRO A 44 -14.42 -47.89 -12.79
N ASP A 45 -14.17 -47.09 -11.75
CA ASP A 45 -13.51 -47.51 -10.50
C ASP A 45 -14.32 -48.54 -9.69
N LYS A 46 -15.58 -48.77 -10.08
CA LYS A 46 -16.57 -49.66 -9.46
C LYS A 46 -16.99 -49.31 -8.03
N THR A 47 -16.47 -48.24 -7.45
CA THR A 47 -16.76 -47.81 -6.09
C THR A 47 -17.58 -46.53 -6.03
N THR A 48 -17.39 -45.64 -6.99
CA THR A 48 -18.01 -44.32 -6.99
C THR A 48 -19.38 -44.37 -7.66
N VAL A 49 -20.42 -43.96 -6.93
CA VAL A 49 -21.81 -43.88 -7.42
C VAL A 49 -22.25 -42.43 -7.44
N VAL A 50 -22.71 -41.96 -8.60
CA VAL A 50 -23.13 -40.58 -8.84
C VAL A 50 -24.59 -40.54 -9.34
N PRO A 51 -25.28 -39.38 -9.29
CA PRO A 51 -26.56 -39.21 -9.95
C PRO A 51 -26.48 -39.56 -11.45
N ILE A 52 -27.58 -40.07 -12.03
CA ILE A 52 -27.63 -40.44 -13.45
C ILE A 52 -27.33 -39.27 -14.41
N ALA A 53 -27.47 -38.02 -13.93
CA ALA A 53 -27.11 -36.81 -14.65
C ALA A 53 -25.61 -36.68 -14.95
N GLU A 54 -24.77 -37.29 -14.12
CA GLU A 54 -23.30 -37.28 -14.24
C GLU A 54 -22.76 -38.52 -14.98
N TRP A 55 -23.65 -39.35 -15.54
CA TRP A 55 -23.28 -40.52 -16.33
C TRP A 55 -22.44 -40.11 -17.55
N GLN A 56 -21.36 -40.85 -17.80
CA GLN A 56 -20.51 -40.73 -18.98
C GLN A 56 -20.29 -42.10 -19.64
N PRO A 57 -19.94 -42.15 -20.94
CA PRO A 57 -19.57 -43.41 -21.59
C PRO A 57 -18.48 -44.16 -20.79
N GLY A 58 -18.65 -45.47 -20.61
CA GLY A 58 -17.85 -46.28 -19.69
C GLY A 58 -18.42 -46.46 -18.28
N ASP A 59 -19.38 -45.62 -17.85
CA ASP A 59 -20.11 -45.81 -16.59
C ASP A 59 -21.19 -46.90 -16.73
N THR A 60 -21.46 -47.63 -15.65
CA THR A 60 -22.61 -48.54 -15.59
C THR A 60 -23.84 -47.85 -14.99
N ILE A 61 -25.02 -48.29 -15.40
CA ILE A 61 -26.30 -47.76 -14.92
C ILE A 61 -26.80 -48.67 -13.81
N LEU A 62 -27.11 -48.08 -12.67
CA LEU A 62 -27.67 -48.76 -11.50
C LEU A 62 -29.16 -48.44 -11.40
N ALA A 63 -30.02 -49.45 -11.51
CA ALA A 63 -31.46 -49.32 -11.30
C ALA A 63 -31.85 -50.05 -10.01
N SER A 64 -32.15 -49.30 -8.95
CA SER A 64 -32.64 -49.90 -7.70
C SER A 64 -34.13 -50.17 -7.81
N ILE A 65 -34.52 -51.41 -7.54
CA ILE A 65 -35.89 -51.87 -7.71
C ILE A 65 -36.43 -52.54 -6.45
N GLU A 66 -37.76 -52.52 -6.32
CA GLU A 66 -38.52 -53.28 -5.35
C GLU A 66 -39.62 -54.05 -6.09
N ILE A 67 -39.61 -55.38 -5.95
CA ILE A 67 -40.64 -56.26 -6.50
C ILE A 67 -41.42 -56.81 -5.31
N SER A 68 -42.72 -56.55 -5.25
CA SER A 68 -43.56 -57.07 -4.18
C SER A 68 -43.75 -58.58 -4.33
N ASN A 69 -44.28 -59.26 -3.31
CA ASN A 69 -44.60 -60.69 -3.41
C ASN A 69 -45.40 -61.02 -4.70
N PHE A 70 -45.10 -62.17 -5.30
CA PHE A 70 -45.76 -62.62 -6.52
C PHE A 70 -45.87 -64.14 -6.53
N ASN A 71 -46.79 -64.65 -7.34
CA ASN A 71 -46.97 -66.09 -7.51
C ASN A 71 -46.54 -66.46 -8.92
N CYS A 72 -45.98 -67.65 -9.09
CA CYS A 72 -45.86 -68.23 -10.41
C CYS A 72 -47.20 -68.81 -10.85
N ALA A 73 -47.57 -68.59 -12.12
CA ALA A 73 -48.80 -69.09 -12.70
C ALA A 73 -48.51 -70.22 -13.69
N LYS A 74 -49.24 -71.34 -13.61
CA LYS A 74 -49.30 -72.33 -14.68
C LYS A 74 -50.14 -71.77 -15.86
N PRO A 75 -50.02 -72.35 -17.07
CA PRO A 75 -50.86 -71.98 -18.22
C PRO A 75 -52.39 -72.12 -17.96
N ASP A 76 -52.79 -72.93 -16.96
CA ASP A 76 -54.17 -73.12 -16.51
C ASP A 76 -54.62 -72.15 -15.38
N GLY A 77 -53.78 -71.18 -15.02
CA GLY A 77 -54.06 -70.17 -13.99
C GLY A 77 -53.84 -70.62 -12.54
N LYS A 78 -53.36 -71.85 -12.29
CA LYS A 78 -53.08 -72.34 -10.93
C LYS A 78 -51.67 -71.95 -10.47
N ALA A 79 -51.54 -71.63 -9.19
CA ALA A 79 -50.24 -71.31 -8.59
C ALA A 79 -49.35 -72.56 -8.52
N CYS A 80 -48.12 -72.48 -9.03
CA CYS A 80 -47.11 -73.55 -8.96
C CYS A 80 -45.92 -73.25 -8.04
N GLY A 81 -45.89 -72.04 -7.49
CA GLY A 81 -44.90 -71.60 -6.52
C GLY A 81 -45.25 -70.19 -6.05
N THR A 82 -45.00 -69.90 -4.78
CA THR A 82 -45.36 -68.62 -4.15
C THR A 82 -44.08 -67.91 -3.71
N MET A 83 -43.79 -66.74 -4.26
CA MET A 83 -42.69 -65.88 -3.82
C MET A 83 -43.23 -64.92 -2.75
N ASN A 84 -43.29 -65.39 -1.51
CA ASN A 84 -43.80 -64.65 -0.35
C ASN A 84 -42.82 -63.60 0.20
N LYS A 85 -41.78 -63.23 -0.54
CA LYS A 85 -40.76 -62.27 -0.14
C LYS A 85 -40.74 -61.10 -1.13
N THR A 86 -40.55 -59.90 -0.60
CA THR A 86 -40.23 -58.72 -1.40
C THR A 86 -38.76 -58.80 -1.83
N ILE A 87 -38.49 -58.58 -3.10
CA ILE A 87 -37.12 -58.50 -3.64
C ILE A 87 -36.72 -57.03 -3.69
N LYS A 88 -35.65 -56.66 -3.00
CA LYS A 88 -35.00 -55.35 -3.12
C LYS A 88 -33.58 -55.58 -3.62
N THR A 89 -33.29 -55.06 -4.80
CA THR A 89 -31.98 -55.27 -5.43
C THR A 89 -31.63 -54.09 -6.34
N THR A 90 -30.36 -54.02 -6.74
CA THR A 90 -29.87 -53.05 -7.72
C THR A 90 -29.40 -53.81 -8.95
N LEU A 91 -29.98 -53.50 -10.10
CA LEU A 91 -29.59 -54.05 -11.38
C LEU A 91 -28.50 -53.16 -11.99
N GLU A 92 -27.47 -53.78 -12.56
CA GLU A 92 -26.36 -53.08 -13.20
C GLU A 92 -26.35 -53.35 -14.70
N PHE A 93 -26.44 -52.29 -15.50
CA PHE A 93 -26.44 -52.36 -16.95
C PHE A 93 -25.24 -51.62 -17.54
N SER A 94 -24.68 -52.12 -18.63
CA SER A 94 -23.60 -51.47 -19.39
C SER A 94 -24.14 -51.01 -20.74
N ALA A 95 -23.94 -49.74 -21.08
CA ALA A 95 -24.41 -49.16 -22.35
C ALA A 95 -23.67 -47.87 -22.70
N ASP A 96 -22.59 -47.96 -23.48
CA ASP A 96 -21.80 -46.79 -23.88
C ASP A 96 -22.57 -45.78 -24.76
N ASP A 97 -23.68 -46.22 -25.35
CA ASP A 97 -24.56 -45.42 -26.21
C ASP A 97 -25.71 -44.74 -25.45
N PHE A 98 -25.82 -44.93 -24.13
CA PHE A 98 -26.96 -44.44 -23.33
C PHE A 98 -27.13 -42.91 -23.37
N CYS A 99 -26.06 -42.17 -23.70
CA CYS A 99 -26.11 -40.73 -23.89
C CYS A 99 -27.03 -40.29 -25.03
N HIS A 100 -27.03 -40.98 -26.16
CA HIS A 100 -27.73 -40.56 -27.39
C HIS A 100 -28.77 -41.56 -27.89
N ARG A 101 -28.68 -42.84 -27.50
CA ARG A 101 -29.56 -43.88 -27.99
C ARG A 101 -30.91 -43.79 -27.30
N MET A 102 -31.94 -43.43 -28.05
CA MET A 102 -33.32 -43.54 -27.58
C MET A 102 -33.73 -45.03 -27.56
N ARG A 103 -34.04 -45.55 -26.37
CA ARG A 103 -34.41 -46.97 -26.16
C ARG A 103 -35.90 -47.11 -25.84
N ASN A 104 -36.52 -48.15 -26.37
CA ASN A 104 -37.90 -48.54 -26.01
C ASN A 104 -37.91 -50.02 -25.61
N SER A 105 -39.09 -50.58 -25.29
CA SER A 105 -39.23 -51.96 -24.83
C SER A 105 -38.71 -53.03 -25.81
N SER A 106 -38.54 -52.69 -27.09
CA SER A 106 -37.99 -53.58 -28.13
C SER A 106 -36.46 -53.53 -28.23
N ASP A 107 -35.82 -52.46 -27.74
CA ASP A 107 -34.36 -52.23 -27.74
C ASP A 107 -33.87 -51.81 -26.35
N ALA A 108 -34.43 -52.47 -25.33
CA ALA A 108 -34.12 -52.21 -23.93
C ALA A 108 -32.83 -52.90 -23.50
N LEU A 109 -32.15 -52.34 -22.50
CA LEU A 109 -31.05 -53.02 -21.83
C LEU A 109 -31.61 -54.20 -21.04
N THR A 110 -31.00 -55.36 -21.18
CA THR A 110 -31.50 -56.59 -20.54
C THR A 110 -30.58 -57.05 -19.43
N PHE A 111 -31.17 -57.57 -18.35
CA PHE A 111 -30.44 -58.20 -17.26
C PHE A 111 -31.17 -59.49 -16.87
N LYS A 112 -30.43 -60.58 -16.63
CA LYS A 112 -31.00 -61.86 -16.17
C LYS A 112 -30.52 -62.12 -14.74
N MET A 113 -31.46 -62.31 -13.84
CA MET A 113 -31.20 -62.77 -12.47
C MET A 113 -31.65 -64.21 -12.37
N GLU A 114 -30.79 -65.11 -11.89
CA GLU A 114 -31.05 -66.56 -11.76
C GLU A 114 -31.13 -66.97 -10.29
N HIS A 115 -31.66 -68.17 -10.03
CA HIS A 115 -31.71 -68.78 -8.70
C HIS A 115 -32.44 -67.92 -7.65
N ILE A 116 -33.57 -67.34 -8.03
CA ILE A 116 -34.34 -66.39 -7.22
C ILE A 116 -34.83 -67.04 -5.91
N ARG A 117 -35.21 -68.32 -5.98
CA ARG A 117 -35.68 -69.09 -4.81
C ARG A 117 -34.55 -69.80 -4.05
N GLY A 118 -33.33 -69.85 -4.59
CA GLY A 118 -32.17 -70.54 -4.04
C GLY A 118 -31.40 -71.32 -5.11
N ASP A 119 -30.16 -71.70 -4.79
CA ASP A 119 -29.18 -72.28 -5.75
C ASP A 119 -29.66 -73.57 -6.42
N ASP A 120 -30.52 -74.35 -5.77
CA ASP A 120 -31.06 -75.62 -6.29
C ASP A 120 -32.29 -75.44 -7.21
N VAL A 121 -32.72 -74.19 -7.47
CA VAL A 121 -33.91 -73.86 -8.27
C VAL A 121 -33.47 -73.13 -9.54
N ASN A 122 -33.93 -73.60 -10.71
CA ASN A 122 -33.63 -73.01 -12.02
C ASN A 122 -34.70 -71.99 -12.43
N ASP A 123 -35.01 -71.04 -11.54
CA ASP A 123 -35.87 -69.91 -11.85
C ASP A 123 -35.08 -68.66 -12.18
N CYS A 124 -35.67 -67.77 -12.98
CA CYS A 124 -35.01 -66.54 -13.37
C CYS A 124 -35.98 -65.38 -13.59
N ILE A 125 -35.47 -64.15 -13.48
CA ILE A 125 -36.16 -62.93 -13.87
C ILE A 125 -35.40 -62.28 -15.01
N TYR A 126 -36.08 -62.07 -16.12
CA TYR A 126 -35.59 -61.27 -17.24
C TYR A 126 -36.05 -59.83 -17.08
N PHE A 127 -35.12 -58.92 -16.92
CA PHE A 127 -35.37 -57.48 -16.82
C PHE A 127 -35.12 -56.79 -18.16
N LYS A 128 -35.89 -55.75 -18.43
CA LYS A 128 -35.71 -54.77 -19.49
C LYS A 128 -35.69 -53.38 -18.87
N PHE A 129 -34.66 -52.62 -19.14
CA PHE A 129 -34.52 -51.23 -18.71
C PHE A 129 -34.36 -50.30 -19.92
N TYR A 130 -35.15 -49.22 -19.96
CA TYR A 130 -35.10 -48.25 -21.05
C TYR A 130 -35.60 -46.87 -20.61
N CYS A 131 -35.24 -45.85 -21.37
CA CYS A 131 -35.71 -44.48 -21.20
C CYS A 131 -36.76 -44.18 -22.28
N TYR A 132 -38.03 -44.07 -21.89
CA TYR A 132 -39.14 -44.02 -22.83
C TYR A 132 -39.16 -42.69 -23.62
N LEU A 133 -39.13 -42.82 -24.95
CA LEU A 133 -39.22 -41.73 -25.93
C LEU A 133 -38.11 -40.66 -25.87
N ASN A 134 -37.08 -40.86 -25.06
CA ASN A 134 -36.00 -39.89 -24.89
C ASN A 134 -34.65 -40.60 -24.68
N ALA A 135 -33.57 -40.03 -25.21
CA ALA A 135 -32.21 -40.34 -24.79
C ALA A 135 -31.82 -39.48 -23.57
N LEU A 136 -30.70 -39.83 -22.92
CA LEU A 136 -30.22 -39.09 -21.75
C LEU A 136 -29.87 -37.63 -22.12
N TYR A 137 -29.28 -37.41 -23.30
CA TYR A 137 -29.00 -36.11 -23.89
C TYR A 137 -29.83 -35.90 -25.16
N GLU A 138 -30.27 -34.67 -25.38
CA GLU A 138 -30.92 -34.28 -26.64
C GLU A 138 -29.83 -34.09 -27.70
N LEU A 139 -30.05 -34.62 -28.90
CA LEU A 139 -29.09 -34.45 -29.99
C LEU A 139 -29.28 -33.08 -30.64
N GLU A 140 -28.17 -32.39 -30.89
CA GLU A 140 -28.16 -31.13 -31.62
C GLU A 140 -28.44 -31.39 -33.10
N TYR A 141 -29.43 -30.70 -33.65
CA TYR A 141 -29.78 -30.80 -35.07
C TYR A 141 -28.88 -29.90 -35.90
N HIS A 142 -28.35 -30.45 -37.00
CA HIS A 142 -27.60 -29.73 -38.02
C HIS A 142 -28.26 -29.95 -39.39
N LYS A 143 -28.35 -28.89 -40.17
CA LYS A 143 -28.94 -28.92 -41.51
C LYS A 143 -27.96 -29.50 -42.53
N ALA A 144 -28.48 -30.18 -43.55
CA ALA A 144 -27.70 -30.66 -44.69
C ALA A 144 -26.88 -29.53 -45.33
N GLY A 145 -25.61 -29.80 -45.62
CA GLY A 145 -24.70 -28.84 -46.20
C GLY A 145 -23.27 -29.35 -46.26
N LYS A 146 -22.47 -28.70 -47.12
CA LYS A 146 -21.01 -28.89 -47.15
C LYS A 146 -20.39 -28.32 -45.87
N PRO A 147 -19.21 -28.81 -45.45
CA PRO A 147 -18.50 -28.24 -44.31
C PRO A 147 -18.20 -26.77 -44.57
N THR A 148 -18.39 -25.94 -43.55
CA THR A 148 -18.03 -24.53 -43.57
C THR A 148 -16.75 -24.32 -42.76
N CYS A 149 -16.33 -23.07 -42.54
CA CYS A 149 -15.21 -22.80 -41.64
C CYS A 149 -15.53 -23.20 -40.19
N GLU A 150 -16.78 -23.08 -39.78
CA GLU A 150 -17.22 -23.22 -38.38
C GLU A 150 -17.96 -24.55 -38.12
N GLU A 151 -18.64 -25.09 -39.13
CA GLU A 151 -19.54 -26.25 -39.02
C GLU A 151 -19.06 -27.45 -39.85
N ASP A 152 -19.22 -28.65 -39.28
CA ASP A 152 -19.04 -29.90 -40.01
C ASP A 152 -20.14 -30.07 -41.08
N GLY A 153 -19.85 -30.82 -42.15
CA GLY A 153 -20.74 -31.01 -43.28
C GLY A 153 -21.25 -32.44 -43.46
N PHE A 154 -22.48 -32.56 -43.94
CA PHE A 154 -23.07 -33.82 -44.37
C PHE A 154 -24.16 -33.58 -45.42
N ASP A 155 -24.33 -34.50 -46.37
CA ASP A 155 -25.25 -34.36 -47.51
C ASP A 155 -26.74 -34.41 -47.13
N ALA A 156 -27.06 -34.76 -45.89
CA ALA A 156 -28.42 -34.80 -45.35
C ALA A 156 -28.46 -34.14 -43.96
N ASP A 157 -29.67 -33.84 -43.48
CA ASP A 157 -29.86 -33.39 -42.12
C ASP A 157 -29.35 -34.45 -41.13
N TRP A 158 -28.68 -33.99 -40.07
CA TRP A 158 -27.98 -34.86 -39.14
C TRP A 158 -28.03 -34.34 -37.71
N TYR A 159 -27.59 -35.17 -36.78
CA TYR A 159 -27.69 -34.93 -35.35
C TYR A 159 -26.36 -35.20 -34.65
N ARG A 160 -25.99 -34.39 -33.67
CA ARG A 160 -24.77 -34.58 -32.86
C ARG A 160 -25.09 -34.83 -31.40
N CYS A 161 -24.46 -35.82 -30.81
CA CYS A 161 -24.45 -35.97 -29.36
C CYS A 161 -23.39 -35.05 -28.76
N THR A 162 -23.81 -34.06 -27.97
CA THR A 162 -22.88 -33.12 -27.30
C THR A 162 -22.00 -33.78 -26.25
N LEU A 163 -22.44 -34.91 -25.67
CA LEU A 163 -21.66 -35.63 -24.66
C LEU A 163 -20.52 -36.45 -25.27
N CYS A 164 -20.79 -37.27 -26.28
CA CYS A 164 -19.78 -38.18 -26.85
C CYS A 164 -19.21 -37.72 -28.20
N GLY A 165 -19.74 -36.65 -28.79
CA GLY A 165 -19.29 -36.08 -30.05
C GLY A 165 -19.68 -36.83 -31.32
N LYS A 166 -20.31 -38.01 -31.19
CA LYS A 166 -20.78 -38.83 -32.32
C LYS A 166 -21.91 -38.17 -33.10
N SER A 167 -21.99 -38.47 -34.39
CA SER A 167 -22.97 -37.92 -35.32
C SER A 167 -23.89 -39.00 -35.87
N PHE A 168 -25.15 -38.66 -36.13
CA PHE A 168 -26.19 -39.60 -36.53
C PHE A 168 -27.08 -39.02 -37.63
N SER A 169 -27.57 -39.86 -38.54
CA SER A 169 -28.53 -39.45 -39.57
C SER A 169 -29.99 -39.40 -39.06
N ASP A 170 -30.22 -39.75 -37.80
CA ASP A 170 -31.54 -39.79 -37.19
C ASP A 170 -31.52 -39.25 -35.75
N LYS A 171 -32.65 -38.66 -35.34
CA LYS A 171 -32.83 -38.09 -34.01
C LYS A 171 -32.82 -39.10 -32.86
N ASN A 172 -32.91 -40.41 -33.15
CA ASN A 172 -32.92 -41.47 -32.13
C ASN A 172 -31.50 -41.98 -31.82
N GLY A 173 -30.47 -41.44 -32.46
CA GLY A 173 -29.08 -41.83 -32.29
C GLY A 173 -28.81 -43.28 -32.69
N GLN A 174 -29.50 -43.80 -33.72
CA GLN A 174 -29.36 -45.19 -34.15
C GLN A 174 -28.29 -45.40 -35.21
N ASN A 175 -28.28 -44.53 -36.21
CA ASN A 175 -27.48 -44.69 -37.42
C ASN A 175 -26.33 -43.69 -37.36
N GLU A 176 -25.21 -44.14 -36.79
CA GLU A 176 -23.98 -43.34 -36.70
C GLU A 176 -23.44 -43.04 -38.11
N ILE A 177 -23.03 -41.79 -38.32
CA ILE A 177 -22.46 -41.30 -39.58
C ILE A 177 -21.09 -40.67 -39.32
N THR A 178 -20.29 -40.60 -40.38
CA THR A 178 -19.07 -39.79 -40.40
C THR A 178 -19.35 -38.52 -41.19
N VAL A 179 -19.18 -37.37 -40.54
CA VAL A 179 -19.33 -36.06 -41.18
C VAL A 179 -18.01 -35.60 -41.78
N GLU A 180 -18.09 -34.74 -42.80
CA GLU A 180 -16.93 -34.00 -43.29
C GLU A 180 -16.56 -32.95 -42.24
N LYS A 181 -15.30 -32.94 -41.78
CA LYS A 181 -14.87 -31.99 -40.77
C LYS A 181 -14.91 -30.56 -41.31
N LYS A 182 -15.27 -29.61 -40.46
CA LYS A 182 -15.17 -28.18 -40.73
C LYS A 182 -13.79 -27.82 -41.26
N LEU A 183 -13.76 -26.87 -42.19
CA LEU A 183 -12.57 -26.50 -42.94
C LEU A 183 -11.58 -25.66 -42.12
N GLY A 184 -12.07 -25.01 -41.05
CA GLY A 184 -11.35 -23.94 -40.36
C GLY A 184 -11.21 -22.68 -41.21
N HIS A 185 -10.74 -21.60 -40.60
CA HIS A 185 -10.46 -20.36 -41.32
C HIS A 185 -9.11 -20.42 -42.06
N ASP A 186 -9.06 -19.76 -43.22
CA ASP A 186 -7.90 -19.70 -44.11
C ASP A 186 -7.57 -18.24 -44.39
N PHE A 187 -6.73 -17.69 -43.53
CA PHE A 187 -6.46 -16.26 -43.46
C PHE A 187 -5.46 -15.82 -44.52
N ASP A 188 -5.78 -14.71 -45.18
CA ASP A 188 -4.84 -13.99 -46.03
C ASP A 188 -3.80 -13.21 -45.20
N GLU A 189 -2.93 -12.47 -45.89
CA GLU A 189 -1.89 -11.62 -45.27
C GLU A 189 -2.44 -10.50 -44.37
N ASN A 190 -3.74 -10.21 -44.44
CA ASN A 190 -4.43 -9.19 -43.66
C ASN A 190 -5.25 -9.80 -42.51
N GLY A 191 -5.23 -11.12 -42.34
CA GLY A 191 -6.02 -11.82 -41.32
C GLY A 191 -7.50 -11.92 -41.66
N VAL A 192 -7.87 -11.79 -42.94
CA VAL A 192 -9.24 -12.02 -43.42
C VAL A 192 -9.32 -13.41 -44.01
N CYS A 193 -10.29 -14.20 -43.55
CA CYS A 193 -10.52 -15.53 -44.07
C CYS A 193 -11.02 -15.45 -45.50
N THR A 194 -10.33 -16.11 -46.42
CA THR A 194 -10.64 -16.14 -47.86
C THR A 194 -11.92 -16.90 -48.19
N ARG A 195 -12.46 -17.67 -47.22
CA ARG A 195 -13.63 -18.54 -47.40
C ARG A 195 -14.94 -17.87 -46.96
N ASP A 196 -14.91 -17.06 -45.91
CA ASP A 196 -16.12 -16.49 -45.28
C ASP A 196 -15.97 -15.03 -44.78
N ASN A 197 -14.87 -14.35 -45.12
CA ASN A 197 -14.54 -12.99 -44.67
C ASN A 197 -14.43 -12.80 -43.15
N TYR A 198 -14.36 -13.89 -42.37
CA TYR A 198 -14.11 -13.80 -40.93
C TYR A 198 -12.74 -13.15 -40.65
N ARG A 199 -12.68 -12.25 -39.67
CA ARG A 199 -11.42 -11.60 -39.28
C ARG A 199 -10.79 -12.35 -38.10
N ALA A 200 -9.54 -12.75 -38.26
CA ALA A 200 -8.74 -13.35 -37.20
C ALA A 200 -8.78 -12.52 -35.92
N GLU A 201 -8.94 -13.17 -34.77
CA GLU A 201 -8.87 -12.50 -33.47
C GLU A 201 -7.43 -12.11 -33.13
N ALA A 202 -6.46 -12.96 -33.50
CA ALA A 202 -5.06 -12.75 -33.17
C ALA A 202 -4.12 -13.24 -34.27
N TYR A 203 -2.89 -12.72 -34.28
CA TYR A 203 -1.78 -13.34 -34.98
C TYR A 203 -0.61 -13.60 -34.03
N MET A 204 0.18 -14.62 -34.35
CA MET A 204 1.48 -14.84 -33.77
C MET A 204 2.53 -14.21 -34.68
N TYR A 205 3.49 -13.50 -34.09
CA TYR A 205 4.62 -12.91 -34.79
C TYR A 205 5.92 -13.52 -34.30
N SER A 206 6.65 -14.13 -35.22
CA SER A 206 7.94 -14.76 -34.95
C SER A 206 9.06 -13.80 -35.35
N SER A 207 9.88 -13.42 -34.38
CA SER A 207 10.90 -12.36 -34.55
C SER A 207 11.99 -12.67 -35.57
N LEU A 208 12.28 -13.96 -35.81
CA LEU A 208 13.32 -14.42 -36.74
C LEU A 208 12.87 -14.37 -38.21
N PRO A 209 11.78 -15.06 -38.63
CA PRO A 209 11.30 -14.96 -40.00
C PRO A 209 10.55 -13.64 -40.27
N LYS A 210 10.17 -12.89 -39.22
CA LYS A 210 9.31 -11.69 -39.29
C LYS A 210 7.96 -11.94 -39.96
N GLU A 211 7.44 -13.15 -39.79
CA GLU A 211 6.17 -13.60 -40.36
C GLU A 211 5.03 -13.48 -39.35
N LYS A 212 3.83 -13.26 -39.88
CA LYS A 212 2.57 -13.28 -39.12
C LYS A 212 1.82 -14.55 -39.47
N THR A 213 1.42 -15.29 -38.44
CA THR A 213 0.52 -16.44 -38.57
C THR A 213 -0.78 -16.11 -37.87
N TYR A 214 -1.87 -16.02 -38.63
CA TYR A 214 -3.18 -15.63 -38.12
C TYR A 214 -3.94 -16.83 -37.52
N TYR A 215 -4.72 -16.54 -36.49
CA TYR A 215 -5.52 -17.50 -35.75
C TYR A 215 -6.94 -16.99 -35.57
N ASP A 216 -7.88 -17.93 -35.64
CA ASP A 216 -9.30 -17.72 -35.39
C ASP A 216 -9.55 -17.21 -33.97
N THR A 217 -8.82 -17.72 -32.98
CA THR A 217 -8.95 -17.30 -31.58
C THR A 217 -7.63 -16.90 -30.95
N ALA A 218 -7.70 -15.97 -29.99
CA ALA A 218 -6.54 -15.61 -29.16
C ALA A 218 -6.01 -16.82 -28.38
N ALA A 219 -6.89 -17.70 -27.90
CA ALA A 219 -6.51 -18.93 -27.20
C ALA A 219 -5.67 -19.88 -28.08
N ASN A 220 -6.05 -20.05 -29.36
CA ASN A 220 -5.29 -20.87 -30.29
C ASN A 220 -3.91 -20.27 -30.57
N ALA A 221 -3.81 -18.95 -30.75
CA ALA A 221 -2.54 -18.26 -30.90
C ALA A 221 -1.63 -18.44 -29.67
N ILE A 222 -2.16 -18.21 -28.47
CA ILE A 222 -1.45 -18.38 -27.20
C ILE A 222 -0.97 -19.82 -27.04
N SER A 223 -1.81 -20.82 -27.34
CA SER A 223 -1.44 -22.23 -27.18
C SER A 223 -0.19 -22.60 -27.99
N LYS A 224 -0.01 -22.02 -29.19
CA LYS A 224 1.11 -22.32 -30.10
C LYS A 224 2.35 -21.45 -29.90
N ALA A 225 2.20 -20.23 -29.38
CA ALA A 225 3.30 -19.28 -29.26
C ALA A 225 4.39 -19.71 -28.28
N THR A 226 5.66 -19.53 -28.64
CA THR A 226 6.84 -19.82 -27.80
C THR A 226 7.61 -18.53 -27.49
N ALA A 227 7.39 -17.96 -26.30
CA ALA A 227 8.11 -16.76 -25.86
C ALA A 227 9.56 -17.09 -25.44
N PRO A 228 10.53 -16.16 -25.62
CA PRO A 228 10.38 -14.81 -26.18
C PRO A 228 10.48 -14.75 -27.71
N ALA A 229 10.70 -15.87 -28.39
CA ALA A 229 10.90 -15.90 -29.85
C ALA A 229 9.65 -15.43 -30.61
N GLU A 230 8.48 -15.69 -30.04
CA GLU A 230 7.17 -15.41 -30.62
C GLU A 230 6.31 -14.58 -29.67
N SER A 231 5.50 -13.70 -30.26
CA SER A 231 4.54 -12.84 -29.55
C SER A 231 3.15 -12.97 -30.16
N VAL A 232 2.11 -12.86 -29.35
CA VAL A 232 0.70 -12.91 -29.76
C VAL A 232 0.14 -11.50 -29.78
N HIS A 233 -0.50 -11.12 -30.87
CA HIS A 233 -1.10 -9.81 -31.07
C HIS A 233 -2.60 -9.98 -31.31
N VAL A 234 -3.41 -9.52 -30.36
CA VAL A 234 -4.86 -9.52 -30.46
C VAL A 234 -5.28 -8.30 -31.27
N VAL A 235 -5.87 -8.55 -32.45
CA VAL A 235 -6.25 -7.52 -33.43
C VAL A 235 -7.76 -7.35 -33.58
N SER A 236 -8.54 -8.31 -33.06
CA SER A 236 -9.99 -8.25 -32.95
C SER A 236 -10.42 -9.09 -31.76
N TYR A 237 -11.44 -8.67 -31.03
CA TYR A 237 -12.01 -9.46 -29.95
C TYR A 237 -13.47 -9.08 -29.76
N THR A 238 -14.38 -9.98 -30.18
CA THR A 238 -15.84 -9.79 -30.08
C THR A 238 -16.46 -10.70 -29.03
N ARG A 239 -15.64 -11.54 -28.40
CA ARG A 239 -16.04 -12.51 -27.40
C ARG A 239 -16.25 -11.86 -26.03
N ASN A 240 -17.07 -12.51 -25.20
CA ASN A 240 -17.31 -12.07 -23.82
C ASN A 240 -16.50 -12.84 -22.78
N ASP A 241 -15.89 -13.95 -23.17
CA ASP A 241 -15.00 -14.76 -22.33
C ASP A 241 -13.61 -14.13 -22.18
N PRO A 242 -12.92 -14.41 -21.04
CA PRO A 242 -11.58 -13.91 -20.77
C PRO A 242 -10.54 -14.48 -21.74
N ILE A 243 -9.52 -13.69 -22.04
CA ILE A 243 -8.26 -14.20 -22.59
C ILE A 243 -7.48 -14.83 -21.43
N THR A 244 -7.42 -16.15 -21.42
CA THR A 244 -6.73 -16.92 -20.39
C THR A 244 -5.24 -17.05 -20.67
N ILE A 245 -4.42 -16.74 -19.66
CA ILE A 245 -2.97 -16.95 -19.66
C ILE A 245 -2.65 -18.09 -18.69
N ASN A 246 -2.09 -19.19 -19.21
CA ASN A 246 -1.72 -20.40 -18.45
C ASN A 246 -0.25 -20.85 -18.68
N LYS A 247 0.53 -20.03 -19.40
CA LYS A 247 1.93 -20.26 -19.75
C LYS A 247 2.67 -18.94 -19.98
N ILE A 248 3.99 -18.99 -20.20
CA ILE A 248 4.75 -17.79 -20.54
C ILE A 248 4.42 -17.38 -21.98
N VAL A 249 3.95 -16.14 -22.15
CA VAL A 249 3.59 -15.56 -23.44
C VAL A 249 3.87 -14.06 -23.44
N TYR A 250 4.24 -13.53 -24.61
CA TYR A 250 4.29 -12.09 -24.86
C TYR A 250 3.03 -11.73 -25.62
N LEU A 251 2.11 -11.02 -24.97
CA LEU A 251 0.79 -10.68 -25.48
C LEU A 251 0.72 -9.17 -25.73
N THR A 252 0.18 -8.78 -26.88
CA THR A 252 -0.13 -7.39 -27.21
C THR A 252 -1.61 -7.26 -27.55
N VAL A 253 -2.31 -6.32 -26.92
CA VAL A 253 -3.67 -5.93 -27.31
C VAL A 253 -3.57 -4.70 -28.21
N ALA A 254 -3.99 -4.82 -29.48
CA ALA A 254 -3.85 -3.75 -30.45
C ALA A 254 -4.78 -2.56 -30.16
N ASN A 255 -4.42 -1.39 -30.68
CA ASN A 255 -5.25 -0.19 -30.60
C ASN A 255 -6.64 -0.42 -31.23
N GLY A 256 -7.68 0.11 -30.60
CA GLY A 256 -9.08 -0.07 -31.03
C GLY A 256 -9.72 -1.41 -30.64
N VAL A 257 -8.95 -2.36 -30.08
CA VAL A 257 -9.48 -3.64 -29.58
C VAL A 257 -9.94 -3.50 -28.15
N THR A 258 -11.12 -4.02 -27.82
CA THR A 258 -11.64 -4.10 -26.45
C THR A 258 -11.65 -5.55 -25.99
N VAL A 259 -10.95 -5.84 -24.89
CA VAL A 259 -10.91 -7.15 -24.24
C VAL A 259 -11.68 -7.08 -22.92
N PRO A 260 -12.68 -7.95 -22.69
CA PRO A 260 -13.46 -7.94 -21.45
C PRO A 260 -12.62 -8.31 -20.23
N GLU A 261 -11.70 -9.27 -20.37
CA GLU A 261 -10.83 -9.68 -19.29
C GLU A 261 -9.58 -10.37 -19.84
N ILE A 262 -8.42 -10.07 -19.25
CA ILE A 262 -7.22 -10.91 -19.34
C ILE A 262 -7.05 -11.56 -17.98
N ARG A 263 -7.10 -12.89 -17.93
CA ARG A 263 -7.09 -13.66 -16.69
C ARG A 263 -5.86 -14.56 -16.60
N MET A 264 -5.12 -14.42 -15.53
CA MET A 264 -4.04 -15.34 -15.17
C MET A 264 -4.60 -16.60 -14.49
N GLU A 265 -4.34 -17.76 -15.07
CA GLU A 265 -4.72 -19.09 -14.58
C GLU A 265 -3.48 -19.92 -14.21
N SER A 266 -3.68 -21.15 -13.72
CA SER A 266 -2.62 -22.06 -13.27
C SER A 266 -1.48 -22.22 -14.29
N PHE A 267 -0.25 -21.98 -13.85
CA PHE A 267 0.93 -22.07 -14.71
C PHE A 267 1.24 -23.53 -15.05
N SER A 268 1.13 -23.89 -16.33
CA SER A 268 1.20 -25.28 -16.80
C SER A 268 2.57 -25.71 -17.34
N ASP A 269 3.49 -24.76 -17.54
CA ASP A 269 4.66 -24.94 -18.43
C ASP A 269 5.98 -25.28 -17.70
N GLY A 270 5.96 -25.42 -16.37
CA GLY A 270 7.12 -25.88 -15.57
C GLY A 270 8.42 -25.06 -15.70
N SER A 271 8.42 -23.97 -16.46
CA SER A 271 9.62 -23.19 -16.82
C SER A 271 10.18 -22.41 -15.63
N THR A 272 11.50 -22.20 -15.63
CA THR A 272 12.27 -21.68 -14.49
C THR A 272 12.43 -20.16 -14.47
N VAL A 273 13.06 -19.67 -13.40
CA VAL A 273 13.42 -18.27 -13.15
C VAL A 273 14.20 -17.67 -14.34
N GLY A 274 13.69 -16.57 -14.89
CA GLY A 274 14.23 -15.88 -16.07
C GLY A 274 13.18 -15.61 -17.16
N SER A 275 12.11 -16.42 -17.20
CA SER A 275 11.00 -16.25 -18.15
C SER A 275 9.82 -15.51 -17.49
N SER A 276 9.35 -14.43 -18.12
CA SER A 276 8.20 -13.66 -17.63
C SER A 276 7.10 -13.55 -18.67
N VAL A 277 5.84 -13.54 -18.22
CA VAL A 277 4.72 -13.11 -19.06
C VAL A 277 4.85 -11.61 -19.27
N LYS A 278 4.67 -11.16 -20.52
CA LYS A 278 4.62 -9.73 -20.86
C LYS A 278 3.29 -9.43 -21.52
N ILE A 279 2.59 -8.41 -21.05
CA ILE A 279 1.32 -7.96 -21.59
C ILE A 279 1.46 -6.47 -21.91
N ASP A 280 1.38 -6.12 -23.18
CA ASP A 280 1.39 -4.73 -23.65
C ASP A 280 -0.01 -4.35 -24.16
N ASN A 281 -0.69 -3.47 -23.44
CA ASN A 281 -2.05 -3.05 -23.77
C ASN A 281 -2.05 -1.69 -24.50
N TYR A 282 -2.29 -1.69 -25.81
CA TYR A 282 -2.56 -0.49 -26.62
C TYR A 282 -4.06 -0.27 -26.88
N GLY A 283 -4.91 -1.23 -26.52
CA GLY A 283 -6.36 -1.16 -26.66
C GLY A 283 -7.06 -0.80 -25.36
N THR A 284 -8.23 -1.40 -25.14
CA THR A 284 -9.02 -1.28 -23.91
C THR A 284 -9.12 -2.64 -23.24
N VAL A 285 -8.58 -2.78 -22.03
CA VAL A 285 -8.75 -3.98 -21.19
C VAL A 285 -9.68 -3.62 -20.04
N LYS A 286 -10.87 -4.21 -19.96
CA LYS A 286 -11.81 -3.89 -18.88
C LYS A 286 -11.34 -4.45 -17.53
N LEU A 287 -10.78 -5.66 -17.55
CA LEU A 287 -10.28 -6.30 -16.34
C LEU A 287 -8.97 -7.03 -16.60
N PHE A 288 -7.97 -6.77 -15.77
CA PHE A 288 -6.82 -7.66 -15.62
C PHE A 288 -6.89 -8.33 -14.24
N SER A 289 -6.92 -9.66 -14.22
CA SER A 289 -7.19 -10.44 -13.02
C SER A 289 -6.32 -11.69 -12.91
N SER A 290 -6.35 -12.32 -11.73
CA SER A 290 -5.81 -13.66 -11.51
C SER A 290 -6.84 -14.55 -10.80
N ALA A 291 -6.78 -15.86 -11.07
CA ALA A 291 -7.57 -16.84 -10.34
C ALA A 291 -7.20 -16.85 -8.85
N ALA A 292 -8.20 -17.09 -7.99
CA ALA A 292 -8.04 -17.03 -6.52
C ALA A 292 -7.10 -18.11 -5.97
N THR A 293 -6.95 -19.23 -6.68
CA THR A 293 -6.04 -20.32 -6.33
C THR A 293 -5.28 -20.78 -7.56
N VAL A 294 -3.97 -20.93 -7.42
CA VAL A 294 -3.12 -21.49 -8.47
C VAL A 294 -2.09 -22.45 -7.85
N PRO A 295 -2.02 -23.71 -8.30
CA PRO A 295 -1.10 -24.71 -7.77
C PRO A 295 0.38 -24.39 -8.03
N SER A 296 0.66 -23.58 -9.05
CA SER A 296 1.99 -23.27 -9.57
C SER A 296 2.11 -21.77 -9.88
N ARG A 297 3.26 -21.17 -9.52
CA ARG A 297 3.50 -19.74 -9.67
C ARG A 297 4.19 -19.41 -10.99
N TYR A 298 3.82 -18.29 -11.61
CA TYR A 298 4.60 -17.67 -12.67
C TYR A 298 5.92 -17.11 -12.12
N PRO A 299 7.05 -17.25 -12.83
CA PRO A 299 8.31 -16.63 -12.42
C PRO A 299 8.28 -15.10 -12.47
N GLY A 300 7.44 -14.50 -13.32
CA GLY A 300 7.23 -13.06 -13.35
C GLY A 300 6.13 -12.65 -14.34
N VAL A 301 5.48 -11.53 -14.06
CA VAL A 301 4.45 -10.92 -14.92
C VAL A 301 4.72 -9.42 -15.03
N SER A 302 4.84 -8.91 -16.25
CA SER A 302 4.92 -7.48 -16.56
C SER A 302 3.69 -7.09 -17.36
N TYR A 303 2.92 -6.13 -16.84
CA TYR A 303 1.76 -5.55 -17.48
C TYR A 303 2.04 -4.08 -17.78
N THR A 304 2.16 -3.74 -19.05
CA THR A 304 2.36 -2.37 -19.53
C THR A 304 1.06 -1.85 -20.14
N ASN A 305 0.47 -0.83 -19.52
CA ASN A 305 -0.66 -0.12 -20.10
C ASN A 305 -0.20 1.09 -20.90
N HIS A 306 -0.59 1.15 -22.17
CA HIS A 306 -0.38 2.30 -23.06
C HIS A 306 -1.66 3.08 -23.34
N ASN A 307 -2.83 2.51 -23.09
CA ASN A 307 -4.12 3.14 -23.41
C ASN A 307 -5.11 2.97 -22.25
N VAL A 308 -6.16 2.15 -22.36
CA VAL A 308 -7.16 2.07 -21.27
C VAL A 308 -7.12 0.71 -20.59
N THR A 309 -6.98 0.72 -19.27
CA THR A 309 -7.30 -0.42 -18.40
C THR A 309 -8.35 0.03 -17.40
N GLU A 310 -9.57 -0.50 -17.44
CA GLU A 310 -10.61 -0.01 -16.50
C GLU A 310 -10.32 -0.46 -15.07
N ARG A 311 -9.93 -1.73 -14.88
CA ARG A 311 -9.63 -2.27 -13.56
C ARG A 311 -8.54 -3.34 -13.57
N ILE A 312 -7.71 -3.32 -12.53
CA ILE A 312 -6.76 -4.36 -12.19
C ILE A 312 -7.11 -4.91 -10.82
N THR A 313 -7.35 -6.23 -10.75
CA THR A 313 -7.58 -6.97 -9.51
C THR A 313 -6.71 -8.21 -9.52
N ALA A 314 -5.43 -8.04 -9.18
CA ALA A 314 -4.50 -9.16 -9.12
C ALA A 314 -4.39 -9.65 -7.68
N ALA A 315 -4.78 -10.90 -7.41
CA ALA A 315 -4.50 -11.56 -6.15
C ALA A 315 -2.97 -11.68 -6.02
N SER A 316 -2.39 -10.92 -5.09
CA SER A 316 -0.95 -10.88 -4.93
C SER A 316 -0.37 -12.26 -4.55
N THR A 317 0.89 -12.47 -4.95
CA THR A 317 1.92 -13.38 -4.40
C THR A 317 1.72 -14.90 -4.41
N ILE A 318 0.48 -15.43 -4.40
CA ILE A 318 0.26 -16.88 -4.51
C ILE A 318 0.53 -17.34 -5.95
N ALA A 319 0.23 -16.50 -6.94
CA ALA A 319 0.27 -16.82 -8.36
C ALA A 319 1.56 -16.43 -9.07
N VAL A 320 2.32 -15.46 -8.56
CA VAL A 320 3.42 -14.82 -9.30
C VAL A 320 4.59 -14.50 -8.36
N GLN A 321 5.82 -14.75 -8.80
CA GLN A 321 7.06 -14.45 -8.07
C GLN A 321 7.57 -13.00 -8.21
N VAL A 322 7.20 -12.27 -9.26
CA VAL A 322 7.35 -10.80 -9.37
C VAL A 322 6.24 -10.26 -10.25
N MET A 323 5.47 -9.27 -9.79
CA MET A 323 4.44 -8.61 -10.60
C MET A 323 4.76 -7.12 -10.76
N GLN A 324 4.82 -6.67 -12.00
CA GLN A 324 5.11 -5.29 -12.37
C GLN A 324 3.96 -4.72 -13.20
N ILE A 325 3.42 -3.60 -12.74
CA ILE A 325 2.43 -2.81 -13.47
C ILE A 325 3.11 -1.50 -13.84
N SER A 326 3.21 -1.23 -15.14
CA SER A 326 3.68 0.04 -15.68
C SER A 326 2.54 0.71 -16.45
N ASN A 327 2.18 1.93 -16.06
CA ASN A 327 1.33 2.79 -16.88
C ASN A 327 2.21 3.77 -17.66
N LYS A 328 1.92 4.02 -18.94
CA LYS A 328 2.69 4.91 -19.83
C LYS A 328 1.94 6.22 -20.10
N ASP A 329 2.56 7.19 -20.79
CA ASP A 329 2.11 8.58 -20.89
C ASP A 329 0.66 8.77 -21.36
N SER A 330 0.17 7.94 -22.29
CA SER A 330 -1.21 7.96 -22.77
C SER A 330 -2.15 7.02 -22.02
N GLY A 331 -1.61 6.29 -21.05
CA GLY A 331 -2.30 5.24 -20.31
C GLY A 331 -3.19 5.78 -19.21
N THR A 332 -4.45 5.35 -19.19
CA THR A 332 -5.39 5.53 -18.09
C THR A 332 -5.68 4.18 -17.46
N ILE A 333 -5.44 4.06 -16.15
CA ILE A 333 -5.92 2.95 -15.34
C ILE A 333 -7.02 3.48 -14.42
N GLY A 334 -8.23 2.92 -14.51
CA GLY A 334 -9.34 3.33 -13.67
C GLY A 334 -9.08 2.97 -12.20
N GLU A 335 -9.00 1.67 -11.91
CA GLU A 335 -8.78 1.19 -10.55
C GLU A 335 -7.68 0.12 -10.50
N ILE A 336 -6.79 0.23 -9.52
CA ILE A 336 -5.91 -0.85 -9.08
C ILE A 336 -6.33 -1.24 -7.67
N ASN A 337 -6.81 -2.47 -7.51
CA ASN A 337 -7.19 -3.00 -6.20
C ASN A 337 -6.43 -4.31 -5.94
N ILE A 338 -5.45 -4.26 -5.02
CA ILE A 338 -4.64 -5.41 -4.63
C ILE A 338 -5.09 -5.89 -3.24
N PRO A 339 -5.82 -7.02 -3.16
CA PRO A 339 -6.31 -7.54 -1.88
C PRO A 339 -5.16 -8.03 -0.98
N GLN A 340 -5.40 -8.08 0.33
CA GLN A 340 -4.46 -8.66 1.28
C GLN A 340 -4.28 -10.16 0.99
N THR A 341 -3.05 -10.64 1.07
CA THR A 341 -2.77 -12.08 0.94
C THR A 341 -1.80 -12.53 2.02
N ASP A 342 -1.88 -13.82 2.38
CA ASP A 342 -1.05 -14.41 3.45
C ASP A 342 0.46 -14.39 3.14
N ASN A 343 0.84 -14.22 1.88
CA ASN A 343 2.24 -14.17 1.48
C ASN A 343 2.65 -12.73 1.11
N PRO A 344 3.51 -12.09 1.90
CA PRO A 344 3.91 -10.69 1.72
C PRO A 344 4.99 -10.49 0.64
N THR A 345 5.44 -11.56 -0.03
CA THR A 345 6.52 -11.46 -1.02
C THR A 345 6.28 -12.36 -2.24
N PRO A 346 6.52 -11.84 -3.46
CA PRO A 346 6.92 -10.47 -3.82
C PRO A 346 5.80 -9.43 -3.64
N LYS A 347 6.11 -8.14 -3.59
CA LYS A 347 5.09 -7.09 -3.74
C LYS A 347 4.73 -6.87 -5.21
N VAL A 348 3.50 -6.43 -5.48
CA VAL A 348 3.09 -5.84 -6.76
C VAL A 348 3.73 -4.47 -6.87
N GLN A 349 4.61 -4.31 -7.86
CA GLN A 349 5.33 -3.08 -8.12
C GLN A 349 4.54 -2.23 -9.11
N VAL A 350 4.12 -1.04 -8.71
CA VAL A 350 3.34 -0.13 -9.56
C VAL A 350 4.18 1.08 -9.91
N THR A 351 4.33 1.35 -11.20
CA THR A 351 5.04 2.53 -11.73
C THR A 351 4.12 3.27 -12.68
N ASN A 352 3.89 4.56 -12.43
CA ASN A 352 3.07 5.41 -13.31
C ASN A 352 3.96 6.41 -14.04
N ASN A 353 4.25 6.17 -15.31
CA ASN A 353 5.14 6.98 -16.14
C ASN A 353 4.27 7.83 -17.08
N GLY A 354 3.98 9.07 -16.66
CA GLY A 354 3.21 10.07 -17.40
C GLY A 354 1.71 9.83 -17.55
N GLY A 355 1.22 8.62 -17.30
CA GLY A 355 -0.21 8.29 -17.39
C GLY A 355 -1.01 8.70 -16.15
N THR A 356 -2.29 8.32 -16.13
CA THR A 356 -3.22 8.57 -15.03
C THR A 356 -3.70 7.26 -14.41
N ILE A 357 -3.65 7.18 -13.08
CA ILE A 357 -4.27 6.10 -12.29
C ILE A 357 -5.32 6.76 -11.40
N ASN A 358 -6.61 6.48 -11.60
CA ASN A 358 -7.66 7.20 -10.84
C ASN A 358 -7.68 6.75 -9.39
N THR A 359 -7.67 5.44 -9.13
CA THR A 359 -7.65 4.90 -7.76
C THR A 359 -6.66 3.75 -7.62
N LEU A 360 -5.94 3.74 -6.49
CA LEU A 360 -5.13 2.61 -6.05
C LEU A 360 -5.44 2.28 -4.60
N THR A 361 -5.78 1.02 -4.33
CA THR A 361 -5.97 0.48 -2.99
C THR A 361 -5.12 -0.77 -2.81
N GLY A 362 -4.40 -0.85 -1.70
CA GLY A 362 -3.58 -2.02 -1.40
C GLY A 362 -3.03 -2.03 0.02
N TYR A 363 -2.30 -3.10 0.33
CA TYR A 363 -1.67 -3.34 1.62
C TYR A 363 -0.15 -3.18 1.52
N PRO A 364 0.54 -2.65 2.55
CA PRO A 364 2.00 -2.46 2.54
C PRO A 364 2.79 -3.73 2.29
N GLU A 365 2.26 -4.86 2.73
CA GLU A 365 2.84 -6.18 2.51
C GLU A 365 2.72 -6.66 1.07
N ASN A 366 1.80 -6.09 0.27
CA ASN A 366 1.47 -6.62 -1.05
C ASN A 366 1.71 -5.62 -2.19
N VAL A 367 1.86 -4.33 -1.89
CA VAL A 367 2.04 -3.26 -2.90
C VAL A 367 3.29 -2.44 -2.60
N GLU A 368 4.02 -2.12 -3.67
CA GLU A 368 5.14 -1.19 -3.66
C GLU A 368 4.97 -0.18 -4.80
N LEU A 369 4.85 1.10 -4.44
CA LEU A 369 4.76 2.22 -5.37
C LEU A 369 6.17 2.70 -5.72
N ARG A 370 6.49 2.68 -7.01
CA ARG A 370 7.79 3.10 -7.53
C ARG A 370 7.70 4.46 -8.20
N SER A 371 8.85 5.11 -8.24
CA SER A 371 9.02 6.42 -8.83
C SER A 371 8.57 6.46 -10.29
N GLY A 372 7.80 7.49 -10.62
CA GLY A 372 7.34 7.81 -11.96
C GLY A 372 6.94 9.28 -12.06
N THR A 373 6.25 9.63 -13.15
CA THR A 373 5.88 11.01 -13.50
C THR A 373 4.37 11.20 -13.67
N GLY A 374 3.60 10.11 -13.61
CA GLY A 374 2.16 10.11 -13.83
C GLY A 374 1.36 10.43 -12.56
N SER A 375 0.13 10.87 -12.75
CA SER A 375 -0.77 11.28 -11.67
C SER A 375 -1.56 10.11 -11.08
N TYR A 376 -1.72 10.13 -9.76
CA TYR A 376 -2.64 9.28 -9.01
C TYR A 376 -3.78 10.14 -8.46
N GLY A 377 -5.02 9.79 -8.80
CA GLY A 377 -6.19 10.48 -8.27
C GLY A 377 -6.39 10.21 -6.77
N THR A 378 -6.37 8.96 -6.34
CA THR A 378 -6.43 8.59 -4.92
C THR A 378 -5.64 7.32 -4.65
N ILE A 379 -4.81 7.33 -3.61
CA ILE A 379 -4.06 6.18 -3.10
C ILE A 379 -4.53 5.92 -1.67
N THR A 380 -4.93 4.69 -1.38
CA THR A 380 -5.42 4.29 -0.06
C THR A 380 -4.65 3.08 0.47
N ASN A 381 -4.19 3.19 1.72
CA ASN A 381 -3.72 2.04 2.48
C ASN A 381 -4.94 1.31 3.06
N ALA A 382 -5.12 0.05 2.66
CA ALA A 382 -6.23 -0.77 3.10
C ALA A 382 -6.07 -1.32 4.53
N ALA A 383 -4.85 -1.30 5.10
CA ALA A 383 -4.61 -1.73 6.47
C ALA A 383 -5.30 -0.81 7.50
N GLU A 384 -5.81 -1.40 8.57
CA GLU A 384 -6.42 -0.64 9.67
C GLU A 384 -5.35 0.17 10.42
N GLY A 385 -5.55 1.48 10.54
CA GLY A 385 -4.54 2.40 11.08
C GLY A 385 -3.27 2.57 10.22
N GLY A 386 -3.23 1.96 9.03
CA GLY A 386 -2.07 2.03 8.13
C GLY A 386 -1.91 3.41 7.48
N SER A 387 -0.65 3.77 7.21
CA SER A 387 -0.29 5.02 6.52
C SER A 387 0.11 4.76 5.07
N VAL A 388 -0.29 5.59 4.11
CA VAL A 388 0.02 5.38 2.68
C VAL A 388 1.51 5.45 2.36
N ASP A 389 2.32 6.15 3.15
CA ASP A 389 3.77 6.18 2.97
C ASP A 389 4.42 4.80 3.09
N SER A 390 3.80 3.85 3.80
CA SER A 390 4.27 2.46 3.85
C SER A 390 4.11 1.70 2.52
N LEU A 391 3.37 2.26 1.56
CA LEU A 391 3.29 1.74 0.19
C LEU A 391 4.46 2.22 -0.68
N LEU A 392 5.19 3.26 -0.28
CA LEU A 392 6.29 3.83 -1.08
C LEU A 392 7.51 2.91 -1.10
N ASN A 393 8.11 2.76 -2.28
CA ASN A 393 9.46 2.21 -2.39
C ASN A 393 10.48 3.15 -1.71
N LYS A 394 11.61 2.60 -1.27
CA LYS A 394 12.70 3.34 -0.65
C LYS A 394 13.14 4.51 -1.55
N GLY A 395 13.18 5.71 -0.98
CA GLY A 395 13.59 6.94 -1.68
C GLY A 395 12.51 7.55 -2.58
N CYS A 396 11.26 7.05 -2.54
CA CYS A 396 10.12 7.68 -3.19
C CYS A 396 9.38 8.61 -2.23
N TYR A 397 8.65 9.57 -2.80
CA TYR A 397 7.88 10.60 -2.13
C TYR A 397 6.53 10.75 -2.86
N PHE A 398 5.53 11.21 -2.12
CA PHE A 398 4.35 11.84 -2.71
C PHE A 398 4.66 13.30 -3.01
N TYR A 399 4.58 13.66 -4.28
CA TYR A 399 4.60 15.04 -4.74
C TYR A 399 3.18 15.55 -4.94
N PHE A 400 2.85 16.71 -4.37
CA PHE A 400 1.56 17.39 -4.47
C PHE A 400 1.68 18.62 -5.38
N PRO A 401 1.30 18.53 -6.67
CA PRO A 401 1.41 19.65 -7.61
C PRO A 401 0.66 20.90 -7.14
N ASN A 402 -0.50 20.70 -6.50
CA ASN A 402 -1.39 21.78 -6.06
C ASN A 402 -1.37 22.03 -4.55
N GLY A 403 -0.59 21.25 -3.78
CA GLY A 403 -0.53 21.37 -2.31
C GLY A 403 0.41 22.48 -1.82
N GLY A 404 0.19 22.93 -0.59
CA GLY A 404 1.10 23.83 0.14
C GLY A 404 2.38 23.13 0.60
N LEU A 405 2.27 21.88 1.06
CA LEU A 405 3.40 20.97 1.25
C LEU A 405 3.63 20.19 -0.05
N LYS A 406 4.77 20.42 -0.71
CA LYS A 406 5.04 19.83 -2.03
C LYS A 406 5.48 18.38 -1.99
N TRP A 407 6.29 17.97 -1.02
CA TRP A 407 6.90 16.64 -0.98
C TRP A 407 6.72 15.98 0.39
N VAL A 408 6.19 14.76 0.43
CA VAL A 408 5.93 14.01 1.67
C VAL A 408 6.35 12.55 1.51
N ASN A 409 7.08 11.99 2.47
CA ASN A 409 7.49 10.57 2.49
C ASN A 409 7.16 9.85 3.81
N SER A 410 6.50 10.52 4.75
CA SER A 410 6.14 9.96 6.05
C SER A 410 4.91 10.69 6.60
N ASN A 411 4.17 10.03 7.51
CA ASN A 411 2.99 10.58 8.18
C ASN A 411 1.88 11.05 7.22
N ALA A 412 1.75 10.40 6.06
CA ALA A 412 0.82 10.81 5.00
C ALA A 412 -0.65 10.37 5.25
N GLY A 413 -0.96 9.82 6.42
CA GLY A 413 -2.30 9.35 6.79
C GLY A 413 -2.74 8.14 5.97
N LYS A 414 -4.02 7.76 6.07
CA LYS A 414 -4.55 6.54 5.42
C LYS A 414 -4.81 6.69 3.91
N THR A 415 -4.95 7.91 3.42
CA THR A 415 -5.28 8.22 2.03
C THR A 415 -4.61 9.52 1.61
N VAL A 416 -4.10 9.54 0.37
CA VAL A 416 -3.63 10.75 -0.32
C VAL A 416 -4.27 10.84 -1.70
N SER A 417 -4.46 12.06 -2.18
CA SER A 417 -5.13 12.33 -3.46
C SER A 417 -4.38 13.38 -4.27
N ASP A 418 -4.53 13.31 -5.59
CA ASP A 418 -3.94 14.23 -6.56
C ASP A 418 -2.42 14.35 -6.43
N VAL A 419 -1.75 13.20 -6.36
CA VAL A 419 -0.30 13.10 -6.14
C VAL A 419 0.43 12.46 -7.32
N ILE A 420 1.74 12.73 -7.41
CA ILE A 420 2.69 11.95 -8.19
C ILE A 420 3.58 11.18 -7.22
N VAL A 421 3.80 9.89 -7.48
CA VAL A 421 4.82 9.13 -6.74
C VAL A 421 6.14 9.25 -7.48
N SER A 422 7.11 9.95 -6.91
CA SER A 422 8.42 10.17 -7.53
C SER A 422 9.51 10.13 -6.48
N SER A 423 10.69 9.66 -6.86
CA SER A 423 11.92 9.95 -6.15
C SER A 423 12.29 11.42 -6.31
N ALA A 424 13.18 11.90 -5.43
CA ALA A 424 13.68 13.27 -5.46
C ALA A 424 14.18 13.65 -6.88
N PRO A 425 13.94 14.88 -7.36
CA PRO A 425 14.33 15.28 -8.72
C PRO A 425 15.85 15.22 -8.97
N PHE A 426 16.63 15.38 -7.92
CA PHE A 426 18.08 15.22 -7.93
C PHE A 426 18.55 14.66 -6.58
N THR A 427 19.76 14.12 -6.59
CA THR A 427 20.52 13.77 -5.38
C THR A 427 21.82 14.54 -5.35
N VAL A 428 22.43 14.63 -4.17
CA VAL A 428 23.65 15.40 -3.95
C VAL A 428 24.73 14.49 -3.38
N LYS A 429 25.92 14.55 -3.96
CA LYS A 429 27.15 13.95 -3.43
C LYS A 429 28.17 15.03 -3.11
N VAL A 430 29.01 14.79 -2.11
CA VAL A 430 30.05 15.74 -1.68
C VAL A 430 31.43 15.22 -2.08
N LYS A 431 32.32 16.12 -2.50
CA LYS A 431 33.72 15.87 -2.81
C LYS A 431 34.64 16.71 -1.92
N GLN A 432 35.81 16.17 -1.60
CA GLN A 432 36.96 16.90 -1.07
C GLN A 432 38.05 16.96 -2.16
N GLY A 433 38.33 18.15 -2.66
CA GLY A 433 39.11 18.31 -3.89
C GLY A 433 38.47 17.53 -5.05
N ASP A 434 39.23 16.64 -5.67
CA ASP A 434 38.75 15.77 -6.75
C ASP A 434 38.13 14.44 -6.25
N THR A 435 38.23 14.15 -4.96
CA THR A 435 37.84 12.87 -4.37
C THR A 435 36.38 12.90 -3.91
N GLU A 436 35.58 11.93 -4.36
CA GLU A 436 34.21 11.73 -3.87
C GLU A 436 34.22 11.11 -2.47
N LEU A 437 33.45 11.71 -1.56
CA LEU A 437 33.31 11.22 -0.19
C LEU A 437 32.18 10.19 -0.11
N GLU A 438 32.33 9.21 0.77
CA GLU A 438 31.29 8.24 1.07
C GLU A 438 30.51 8.67 2.33
N PRO A 439 29.17 8.77 2.27
CA PRO A 439 28.38 9.19 3.41
C PRO A 439 28.23 8.06 4.44
N SER A 440 28.25 8.42 5.72
CA SER A 440 27.83 7.57 6.83
C SER A 440 26.51 8.10 7.38
N ASN A 441 25.45 7.29 7.32
CA ASN A 441 24.09 7.65 7.77
C ASN A 441 23.55 8.98 7.19
N GLY A 442 23.92 9.34 5.96
CA GLY A 442 23.46 10.57 5.29
C GLY A 442 24.27 11.83 5.63
N SER A 443 25.34 11.70 6.44
CA SER A 443 26.32 12.75 6.70
C SER A 443 27.69 12.38 6.15
N TYR A 444 28.52 13.37 5.82
CA TYR A 444 29.89 13.17 5.36
C TYR A 444 30.87 13.61 6.43
N THR A 445 32.00 12.91 6.53
CA THR A 445 33.07 13.26 7.46
C THR A 445 34.38 13.38 6.68
N VAL A 446 35.09 14.46 6.93
CA VAL A 446 36.44 14.70 6.40
C VAL A 446 37.42 14.58 7.55
N GLU A 447 38.37 13.66 7.41
CA GLU A 447 39.38 13.31 8.42
C GLU A 447 40.79 13.56 7.89
N GLY A 448 41.76 13.64 8.81
CA GLY A 448 43.18 13.76 8.46
C GLY A 448 43.60 15.15 7.95
N VAL A 449 42.77 16.17 8.20
CA VAL A 449 43.08 17.57 7.92
C VAL A 449 44.00 18.10 9.02
N ASN A 450 45.07 18.82 8.66
CA ASN A 450 45.96 19.46 9.61
C ASN A 450 45.73 20.98 9.67
N VAL A 451 46.10 21.58 10.80
CA VAL A 451 46.08 23.04 10.96
C VAL A 451 46.94 23.71 9.89
N GLY A 452 46.37 24.73 9.24
CA GLY A 452 47.01 25.52 8.17
C GLY A 452 46.80 24.98 6.76
N GLU A 453 46.11 23.84 6.60
CA GLU A 453 45.73 23.33 5.28
C GLU A 453 44.48 24.03 4.72
N ASP A 454 44.35 24.02 3.39
CA ASP A 454 43.14 24.46 2.70
C ASP A 454 42.25 23.23 2.42
N VAL A 455 40.97 23.29 2.81
CA VAL A 455 40.00 22.24 2.54
C VAL A 455 38.99 22.71 1.50
N ALA A 456 39.12 22.19 0.29
CA ALA A 456 38.16 22.43 -0.79
C ALA A 456 37.04 21.38 -0.78
N LEU A 457 35.81 21.81 -0.57
CA LEU A 457 34.60 21.00 -0.65
C LEU A 457 33.78 21.39 -1.88
N SER A 458 33.17 20.41 -2.53
CA SER A 458 32.20 20.68 -3.59
C SER A 458 31.04 19.70 -3.59
N ALA A 459 29.88 20.16 -4.05
CA ALA A 459 28.69 19.34 -4.22
C ALA A 459 28.47 19.01 -5.70
N VAL A 460 28.05 17.78 -6.00
CA VAL A 460 27.69 17.31 -7.33
C VAL A 460 26.24 16.88 -7.34
N PHE A 461 25.48 17.41 -8.29
CA PHE A 461 24.09 17.04 -8.51
C PHE A 461 24.01 15.86 -9.47
N THR A 462 23.20 14.86 -9.11
CA THR A 462 22.86 13.75 -10.00
C THR A 462 21.35 13.79 -10.23
N SER A 463 20.95 13.99 -11.48
CA SER A 463 19.53 13.94 -11.86
C SER A 463 18.98 12.52 -11.71
N ASN A 464 17.71 12.41 -11.36
CA ASN A 464 17.06 11.12 -11.26
C ASN A 464 16.76 10.55 -12.67
N GLU A 465 17.03 9.27 -12.90
CA GLU A 465 16.71 8.61 -14.18
C GLU A 465 15.23 8.19 -14.27
N ASN A 466 14.59 7.90 -13.13
CA ASN A 466 13.24 7.35 -13.07
C ASN A 466 12.39 8.24 -12.16
N GLY A 467 11.68 9.23 -12.72
CA GLY A 467 10.80 10.14 -11.96
C GLY A 467 10.76 11.56 -12.51
N LEU A 468 10.31 12.49 -11.69
CA LEU A 468 10.42 13.93 -11.96
C LEU A 468 11.90 14.31 -12.04
N THR A 469 12.25 15.19 -12.98
CA THR A 469 13.63 15.64 -13.21
C THR A 469 13.66 17.15 -13.37
N VAL A 470 14.77 17.76 -12.96
CA VAL A 470 14.94 19.21 -13.03
C VAL A 470 16.24 19.55 -13.75
N ASP A 471 16.22 20.64 -14.52
CA ASP A 471 17.42 21.22 -15.09
C ASP A 471 18.28 21.81 -13.96
N GLU A 472 19.57 21.50 -13.99
CA GLU A 472 20.53 21.99 -13.00
C GLU A 472 20.52 23.52 -12.87
N SER A 473 20.23 24.24 -13.95
CA SER A 473 20.14 25.70 -13.97
C SER A 473 19.02 26.26 -13.08
N LYS A 474 18.11 25.42 -12.59
CA LYS A 474 16.99 25.78 -11.70
C LYS A 474 17.27 25.48 -10.23
N ILE A 475 18.44 24.92 -9.94
CA ILE A 475 18.89 24.58 -8.59
C ILE A 475 19.73 25.74 -8.05
N THR A 476 19.32 26.30 -6.92
CA THR A 476 20.15 27.18 -6.11
C THR A 476 20.77 26.38 -4.97
N SER A 477 21.97 26.73 -4.55
CA SER A 477 22.61 26.07 -3.43
C SER A 477 23.51 27.01 -2.65
N ARG A 478 23.75 26.64 -1.39
CA ARG A 478 24.65 27.36 -0.48
C ARG A 478 25.24 26.43 0.55
N TRP A 479 26.38 26.84 1.08
CA TRP A 479 27.02 26.26 2.26
C TRP A 479 26.85 27.21 3.45
N TYR A 480 26.53 26.68 4.62
CA TYR A 480 26.50 27.45 5.87
C TYR A 480 26.89 26.58 7.07
N TYR A 481 27.27 27.20 8.17
CA TYR A 481 27.60 26.47 9.39
C TYR A 481 26.34 26.06 10.14
N LYS A 482 26.32 24.84 10.67
CA LYS A 482 25.18 24.32 11.44
C LYS A 482 24.91 25.23 12.64
N GLY A 483 23.67 25.71 12.76
CA GLY A 483 23.26 26.65 13.82
C GLY A 483 23.50 28.13 13.48
N GLU A 484 24.03 28.44 12.30
CA GLU A 484 24.24 29.81 11.83
C GLU A 484 23.40 30.08 10.57
N SER A 485 22.82 31.27 10.48
CA SER A 485 22.09 31.72 9.28
C SER A 485 23.00 32.34 8.22
N LYS A 486 24.26 32.65 8.57
CA LYS A 486 25.23 33.27 7.67
C LYS A 486 25.71 32.25 6.63
N THR A 487 25.60 32.62 5.36
CA THR A 487 26.12 31.81 4.26
C THR A 487 27.64 31.85 4.28
N ALA A 488 28.26 30.66 4.29
CA ALA A 488 29.71 30.49 4.20
C ALA A 488 30.20 30.57 2.75
N ALA A 489 29.44 30.01 1.80
CA ALA A 489 29.68 30.15 0.38
C ALA A 489 28.40 29.96 -0.42
N ASP A 490 28.23 30.76 -1.49
CA ASP A 490 27.17 30.58 -2.47
C ASP A 490 27.58 29.54 -3.53
N GLY A 491 26.62 28.77 -4.02
CA GLY A 491 26.84 27.79 -5.07
C GLY A 491 27.35 26.45 -4.56
N LYS A 492 28.06 25.71 -5.41
CA LYS A 492 28.42 24.30 -5.15
C LYS A 492 29.73 24.12 -4.42
N ALA A 493 30.61 25.11 -4.42
CA ALA A 493 31.97 24.99 -3.89
C ALA A 493 32.14 25.83 -2.63
N LEU A 494 32.92 25.30 -1.69
CA LEU A 494 33.36 25.97 -0.47
C LEU A 494 34.85 25.68 -0.30
N THR A 495 35.66 26.71 -0.07
CA THR A 495 37.06 26.53 0.31
C THR A 495 37.25 27.07 1.73
N LEU A 496 37.68 26.21 2.64
CA LEU A 496 38.10 26.59 3.99
C LEU A 496 39.60 26.86 3.94
N GLU A 497 39.98 28.12 3.78
CA GLU A 497 41.39 28.53 3.70
C GLU A 497 42.05 28.52 5.08
N ASN A 498 43.26 27.98 5.16
CA ASN A 498 44.11 27.98 6.36
C ASN A 498 43.36 27.50 7.61
N ILE A 499 42.69 26.34 7.51
CA ILE A 499 41.78 25.80 8.54
C ILE A 499 42.52 25.59 9.86
N GLN A 500 41.81 25.74 10.98
CA GLN A 500 42.40 25.74 12.32
C GLN A 500 41.80 24.63 13.16
N TYR A 501 42.35 24.40 14.35
CA TYR A 501 41.93 23.26 15.15
C TYR A 501 40.44 23.29 15.47
N GLY A 502 39.74 22.19 15.19
CA GLY A 502 38.33 22.13 15.53
C GLY A 502 37.50 21.15 14.73
N VAL A 503 36.22 21.17 15.08
CA VAL A 503 35.15 20.48 14.37
C VAL A 503 34.32 21.53 13.64
N TYR A 504 34.26 21.43 12.32
CA TYR A 504 33.48 22.32 11.47
C TYR A 504 32.25 21.57 10.97
N ASP A 505 31.10 21.84 11.57
CA ASP A 505 29.81 21.32 11.13
C ASP A 505 29.21 22.25 10.07
N LEU A 506 29.21 21.78 8.83
CA LEU A 506 28.70 22.47 7.65
C LEU A 506 27.40 21.82 7.18
N ILE A 507 26.53 22.64 6.62
CA ILE A 507 25.34 22.21 5.88
C ILE A 507 25.46 22.73 4.45
N PHE A 508 25.35 21.82 3.50
CA PHE A 508 25.05 22.15 2.12
C PHE A 508 23.56 22.03 1.87
N GLU A 509 22.92 23.12 1.46
CA GLU A 509 21.50 23.15 1.12
C GLU A 509 21.35 23.41 -0.38
N ALA A 510 20.49 22.62 -1.03
CA ALA A 510 20.13 22.80 -2.43
C ALA A 510 18.61 22.80 -2.58
N SER A 511 18.10 23.78 -3.31
CA SER A 511 16.67 24.00 -3.54
C SER A 511 16.40 24.19 -5.02
N GLU A 512 15.36 23.56 -5.55
CA GLU A 512 14.93 23.72 -6.94
C GLU A 512 13.56 24.38 -7.04
N SER A 513 13.38 25.20 -8.08
CA SER A 513 12.20 26.06 -8.24
C SER A 513 11.04 25.45 -9.04
N THR A 514 11.23 24.31 -9.69
CA THR A 514 10.24 23.68 -10.58
C THR A 514 9.20 22.91 -9.78
N TYR A 515 9.64 22.10 -8.81
CA TYR A 515 8.76 21.29 -7.96
C TYR A 515 8.84 21.68 -6.48
N GLY A 516 9.66 22.66 -6.11
CA GLY A 516 9.82 23.11 -4.72
C GLY A 516 10.46 22.05 -3.81
N PHE A 517 11.38 21.25 -4.35
CA PHE A 517 12.18 20.28 -3.60
C PHE A 517 13.42 20.94 -3.01
N THR A 518 13.64 20.70 -1.71
CA THR A 518 14.83 21.14 -0.97
C THR A 518 15.47 19.95 -0.28
N THR A 519 16.79 19.87 -0.33
CA THR A 519 17.57 18.85 0.40
C THR A 519 18.78 19.50 1.07
N SER A 520 19.14 18.97 2.23
CA SER A 520 20.27 19.46 3.02
C SER A 520 21.16 18.30 3.44
N ILE A 521 22.47 18.48 3.29
CA ILE A 521 23.51 17.51 3.64
C ILE A 521 24.39 18.09 4.72
N SER A 522 24.64 17.31 5.78
CA SER A 522 25.61 17.65 6.81
C SER A 522 27.01 17.13 6.44
N VAL A 523 28.02 17.98 6.57
CA VAL A 523 29.43 17.66 6.38
C VAL A 523 30.20 18.11 7.61
N THR A 524 30.92 17.19 8.26
CA THR A 524 31.76 17.49 9.41
C THR A 524 33.22 17.40 9.00
N VAL A 525 34.00 18.46 9.22
CA VAL A 525 35.45 18.47 9.00
C VAL A 525 36.14 18.43 10.35
N ASN A 526 36.91 17.37 10.59
CA ASN A 526 37.70 17.18 11.80
C ASN A 526 39.16 17.55 11.52
N VAL A 527 39.63 18.58 12.23
CA VAL A 527 41.01 19.05 12.10
C VAL A 527 41.86 18.49 13.23
N THR A 528 42.99 17.89 12.87
CA THR A 528 43.94 17.29 13.80
C THR A 528 44.53 18.36 14.74
N PRO A 529 44.67 18.06 16.05
CA PRO A 529 45.28 18.98 17.01
C PRO A 529 46.66 19.51 16.56
N PRO A 530 46.92 20.82 16.70
CA PRO A 530 48.21 21.40 16.38
C PRO A 530 49.24 21.03 17.45
N ALA A 531 50.52 20.95 17.05
CA ALA A 531 51.62 20.68 17.97
C ALA A 531 51.92 21.85 18.94
N GLU A 532 51.60 23.08 18.52
CA GLU A 532 51.75 24.31 19.31
C GLU A 532 50.42 25.07 19.35
N LYS A 533 50.20 25.86 20.41
CA LYS A 533 48.97 26.66 20.53
C LYS A 533 48.94 27.77 19.50
N THR A 534 47.76 28.00 18.91
CA THR A 534 47.56 29.09 17.95
C THR A 534 47.15 30.37 18.68
N ALA A 535 47.91 31.45 18.50
CA ALA A 535 47.58 32.75 19.08
C ALA A 535 46.41 33.42 18.34
N ILE A 536 45.38 33.79 19.08
CA ILE A 536 44.14 34.40 18.56
C ILE A 536 43.74 35.64 19.35
N SER A 537 42.99 36.55 18.73
CA SER A 537 42.36 37.71 19.39
C SER A 537 40.95 37.96 18.84
N LEU A 538 40.13 38.70 19.57
CA LEU A 538 38.83 39.16 19.04
C LEU A 538 39.02 40.08 17.84
N LYS A 539 38.22 39.88 16.79
CA LYS A 539 38.20 40.77 15.62
C LYS A 539 37.49 42.08 15.98
N THR A 540 38.06 43.22 15.61
CA THR A 540 37.57 44.57 15.95
C THR A 540 36.28 44.99 15.24
N GLN A 541 35.65 44.12 14.45
CA GLN A 541 34.48 44.43 13.63
C GLN A 541 33.22 44.85 14.40
N LEU A 542 33.18 44.63 15.71
CA LEU A 542 32.09 45.06 16.58
C LEU A 542 32.09 46.58 16.84
N THR A 543 32.86 47.39 16.09
CA THR A 543 33.05 48.83 16.34
C THR A 543 32.19 49.76 15.46
N SER A 544 31.11 49.25 14.87
CA SER A 544 30.11 50.06 14.14
C SER A 544 29.41 51.08 15.07
N ASP A 545 29.08 52.26 14.54
CA ASP A 545 28.76 53.47 15.34
C ASP A 545 27.39 53.44 16.09
N ASP A 546 26.45 52.53 15.77
CA ASP A 546 25.03 52.70 16.13
C ASP A 546 24.35 51.55 16.90
N TYR A 547 25.07 50.75 17.72
CA TYR A 547 24.40 49.73 18.54
C TYR A 547 23.47 50.37 19.58
N THR A 548 22.18 50.34 19.30
CA THR A 548 21.17 51.08 20.07
C THR A 548 20.11 50.14 20.62
N LYS A 549 19.73 50.31 21.88
CA LYS A 549 18.51 49.71 22.46
C LYS A 549 17.67 50.73 23.22
N VAL A 550 16.40 50.41 23.39
CA VAL A 550 15.51 51.16 24.29
C VAL A 550 15.78 50.77 25.74
N TYR A 551 15.69 51.73 26.67
CA TYR A 551 15.86 51.48 28.10
C TYR A 551 14.87 50.44 28.64
N ASP A 552 15.40 49.32 29.14
CA ASP A 552 14.67 48.19 29.73
C ASP A 552 15.15 47.86 31.16
N GLY A 553 16.06 48.67 31.73
CA GLY A 553 16.67 48.44 33.03
C GLY A 553 17.65 47.26 33.11
N THR A 554 18.00 46.63 31.98
CA THR A 554 18.92 45.48 31.96
C THR A 554 20.26 45.80 31.31
N LYS A 555 21.28 44.99 31.61
CA LYS A 555 22.57 45.04 30.92
C LYS A 555 22.66 44.13 29.69
N LYS A 556 21.58 43.44 29.30
CA LYS A 556 21.63 42.44 28.21
C LYS A 556 22.00 43.10 26.87
N ALA A 557 22.99 42.54 26.18
CA ALA A 557 23.47 43.02 24.88
C ALA A 557 23.64 41.92 23.81
N SER A 558 23.59 40.64 24.18
CA SER A 558 23.87 39.51 23.28
C SER A 558 22.93 39.40 22.08
N ALA A 559 21.70 39.92 22.16
CA ALA A 559 20.71 39.82 21.08
C ALA A 559 21.04 40.68 19.85
N ILE A 560 21.73 41.81 20.04
CA ILE A 560 21.98 42.82 19.00
C ILE A 560 23.39 42.76 18.39
N LEU A 561 24.29 41.94 18.96
CA LEU A 561 25.64 41.77 18.41
C LEU A 561 25.64 40.73 17.28
N PRO A 562 26.46 40.92 16.23
CA PRO A 562 26.78 39.86 15.28
C PRO A 562 27.58 38.73 15.96
N PRO A 563 27.74 37.57 15.31
CA PRO A 563 28.54 36.46 15.84
C PRO A 563 29.96 36.91 16.26
N ILE A 564 30.47 36.32 17.34
CA ILE A 564 31.85 36.54 17.78
C ILE A 564 32.80 36.00 16.70
N GLU A 565 33.68 36.87 16.21
CA GLU A 565 34.72 36.54 15.25
C GLU A 565 36.11 36.78 15.85
N PHE A 566 37.07 35.97 15.42
CA PHE A 566 38.44 36.00 15.88
C PHE A 566 39.37 36.35 14.71
N GLN A 567 40.58 36.79 15.04
CA GLN A 567 41.64 37.03 14.08
C GLN A 567 42.97 36.46 14.60
N LEU A 568 43.85 36.09 13.66
CA LEU A 568 45.23 35.70 13.90
C LEU A 568 46.11 36.92 14.18
N ALA A 569 47.34 36.69 14.64
CA ALA A 569 48.32 37.74 14.90
C ALA A 569 48.67 38.61 13.67
N ASP A 570 48.49 38.08 12.46
CA ASP A 570 48.70 38.81 11.20
C ASP A 570 47.44 39.55 10.70
N GLY A 571 46.35 39.54 11.48
CA GLY A 571 45.10 40.23 11.17
C GLY A 571 44.16 39.45 10.25
N ARG A 572 44.51 38.25 9.79
CA ARG A 572 43.59 37.38 9.05
C ARG A 572 42.47 36.89 9.97
N GLU A 573 41.25 36.87 9.46
CA GLU A 573 40.09 36.32 10.17
C GLU A 573 40.25 34.80 10.36
N ILE A 574 39.85 34.32 11.53
CA ILE A 574 39.88 32.91 11.89
C ILE A 574 38.56 32.52 12.54
N ARG A 575 38.02 31.37 12.13
CA ARG A 575 36.86 30.75 12.77
C ARG A 575 37.34 29.82 13.88
N ILE A 576 36.83 30.03 15.09
CA ILE A 576 37.07 29.18 16.25
C ILE A 576 35.81 28.37 16.52
N PRO A 577 35.92 27.05 16.73
CA PRO A 577 34.78 26.20 17.09
C PRO A 577 34.02 26.73 18.32
N ALA A 578 32.69 26.60 18.31
CA ALA A 578 31.85 27.13 19.38
C ALA A 578 32.07 26.44 20.73
N ASP A 579 32.57 25.21 20.75
CA ASP A 579 32.92 24.46 21.97
C ASP A 579 34.27 24.89 22.56
N CYS A 580 35.09 25.63 21.82
CA CYS A 580 36.40 26.11 22.26
C CYS A 580 36.33 27.43 23.06
N TYR A 581 35.18 28.11 23.11
CA TYR A 581 35.05 29.36 23.86
C TYR A 581 33.65 29.58 24.42
N THR A 582 33.59 30.42 25.44
CA THR A 582 32.36 31.02 25.95
C THR A 582 32.51 32.53 25.92
N PHE A 583 31.41 33.27 25.83
CA PHE A 583 31.47 34.71 25.83
C PHE A 583 30.33 35.35 26.62
N LYS A 584 30.58 36.57 27.07
CA LYS A 584 29.62 37.41 27.78
C LYS A 584 29.59 38.78 27.10
N ALA A 585 28.41 39.28 26.79
CA ALA A 585 28.21 40.59 26.18
C ALA A 585 27.17 41.41 26.98
N GLU A 586 27.61 42.49 27.60
CA GLU A 586 26.78 43.32 28.48
C GLU A 586 27.02 44.83 28.29
N TYR A 587 25.97 45.63 28.40
CA TYR A 587 26.10 47.08 28.53
C TYR A 587 26.84 47.43 29.84
N LYS A 588 27.76 48.38 29.76
CA LYS A 588 28.55 48.90 30.88
C LYS A 588 27.62 49.47 31.97
N SER A 589 26.56 50.16 31.55
CA SER A 589 25.48 50.65 32.42
C SER A 589 24.11 50.18 31.92
N PRO A 590 23.17 49.78 32.80
CA PRO A 590 21.78 49.57 32.40
C PRO A 590 21.05 50.90 32.14
N ASP A 591 21.61 52.02 32.58
CA ASP A 591 21.01 53.35 32.53
C ASP A 591 21.34 54.10 31.23
N CYS A 592 20.49 55.08 30.88
CA CYS A 592 20.70 56.02 29.77
C CYS A 592 21.81 57.02 30.09
N VAL A 593 23.06 56.57 30.06
CA VAL A 593 24.25 57.41 30.31
C VAL A 593 24.92 57.81 29.00
N PRO A 594 25.49 59.03 28.92
CA PRO A 594 26.41 59.40 27.84
C PRO A 594 27.58 58.41 27.75
N ASP A 595 28.05 58.12 26.54
CA ASP A 595 29.18 57.23 26.25
C ASP A 595 29.03 55.82 26.83
N ASN A 596 27.80 55.27 26.83
CA ASN A 596 27.60 53.86 27.19
C ASN A 596 28.31 52.94 26.18
N LYS A 597 28.64 51.72 26.61
CA LYS A 597 29.39 50.75 25.81
C LYS A 597 28.89 49.35 26.08
N ILE A 598 28.99 48.46 25.10
CA ILE A 598 28.87 47.01 25.32
C ILE A 598 30.27 46.46 25.56
N ILE A 599 30.44 45.75 26.66
CA ILE A 599 31.66 45.01 27.01
C ILE A 599 31.46 43.58 26.56
N VAL A 600 32.32 43.13 25.65
CA VAL A 600 32.37 41.73 25.20
C VAL A 600 33.62 41.10 25.79
N GLU A 601 33.43 40.02 26.55
CA GLU A 601 34.48 39.23 27.17
C GLU A 601 34.37 37.77 26.70
N VAL A 602 35.48 37.22 26.23
CA VAL A 602 35.60 35.85 25.74
C VAL A 602 36.58 35.08 26.61
N THR A 603 36.20 33.85 26.97
CA THR A 603 37.01 32.92 27.73
C THR A 603 37.10 31.60 26.97
N LEU A 604 38.30 31.06 26.79
CA LEU A 604 38.49 29.73 26.22
C LEU A 604 37.98 28.67 27.21
N THR A 605 37.32 27.64 26.68
CA THR A 605 36.98 26.44 27.46
C THR A 605 38.23 25.58 27.69
N ASP A 606 38.12 24.51 28.49
CA ASP A 606 39.23 23.56 28.68
C ASP A 606 39.75 23.06 27.32
N VAL A 607 38.83 22.65 26.44
CA VAL A 607 39.13 22.24 25.05
C VAL A 607 39.82 23.37 24.29
N GLY A 608 39.27 24.58 24.28
CA GLY A 608 39.88 25.69 23.55
C GLY A 608 41.27 26.07 24.08
N SER A 609 41.48 25.98 25.39
CA SER A 609 42.73 26.35 26.03
C SER A 609 43.89 25.39 25.74
N GLU A 610 43.60 24.15 25.35
CA GLU A 610 44.61 23.17 24.92
C GLU A 610 45.25 23.57 23.57
N HIS A 611 44.50 24.25 22.71
CA HIS A 611 44.89 24.48 21.31
C HIS A 611 45.05 25.97 20.95
N TYR A 612 44.46 26.89 21.71
CA TYR A 612 44.47 28.31 21.45
C TYR A 612 45.08 29.11 22.60
N GLU A 613 45.71 30.24 22.25
CA GLU A 613 46.14 31.26 23.20
C GLU A 613 45.43 32.58 22.89
N LEU A 614 44.53 32.99 23.78
CA LEU A 614 43.73 34.21 23.61
C LEU A 614 44.50 35.43 24.13
N THR A 615 45.03 36.24 23.21
CA THR A 615 45.87 37.43 23.52
C THR A 615 45.08 38.74 23.62
N GLY A 616 43.77 38.71 23.31
CA GLY A 616 42.88 39.88 23.32
C GLY A 616 41.41 39.51 23.46
N GLY A 617 41.04 38.93 24.62
CA GLY A 617 39.69 38.41 24.90
C GLY A 617 38.65 39.43 25.36
N ARG A 618 38.96 40.73 25.33
CA ARG A 618 38.04 41.79 25.77
C ARG A 618 38.03 42.97 24.80
N ILE A 619 36.85 43.41 24.41
CA ILE A 619 36.65 44.61 23.59
C ILE A 619 35.50 45.45 24.13
N GLU A 620 35.55 46.75 23.84
CA GLU A 620 34.49 47.70 24.18
C GLU A 620 33.91 48.30 22.91
N VAL A 621 32.59 48.18 22.77
CA VAL A 621 31.82 48.60 21.60
C VAL A 621 31.00 49.84 21.97
N PRO A 622 31.08 50.95 21.23
CA PRO A 622 30.18 52.09 21.42
C PRO A 622 28.73 51.64 21.33
N ALA A 623 27.89 52.03 22.29
CA ALA A 623 26.48 51.67 22.27
C ALA A 623 25.62 52.72 22.98
N THR A 624 24.41 52.94 22.48
CA THR A 624 23.48 53.94 23.03
C THR A 624 22.26 53.27 23.65
N ILE A 625 21.88 53.71 24.85
CA ILE A 625 20.56 53.39 25.41
C ILE A 625 19.71 54.65 25.28
N THR A 626 18.66 54.59 24.46
CA THR A 626 17.75 55.72 24.29
C THR A 626 16.72 55.73 25.41
N PRO A 627 16.40 56.93 25.97
CA PRO A 627 15.30 57.08 26.91
C PRO A 627 14.00 56.54 26.34
N TYR A 628 13.23 55.88 27.18
CA TYR A 628 11.88 55.44 26.87
C TYR A 628 10.94 56.65 26.72
N ASP A 629 10.32 56.85 25.55
CA ASP A 629 9.44 57.99 25.25
C ASP A 629 7.93 57.72 25.52
N GLY A 630 7.60 56.91 26.54
CA GLY A 630 6.21 56.61 26.96
C GLY A 630 5.73 57.43 28.16
N GLU A 631 4.41 57.63 28.29
CA GLU A 631 3.79 58.33 29.43
C GLU A 631 3.72 57.43 30.67
N TRP A 632 3.89 58.02 31.84
CA TRP A 632 3.66 57.37 33.14
C TRP A 632 2.22 57.64 33.61
N ARG A 633 1.42 56.58 33.83
CA ARG A 633 0.10 56.67 34.48
C ARG A 633 -0.01 55.67 35.62
N ASP A 634 -0.46 56.12 36.79
CA ASP A 634 -0.66 55.32 38.01
C ASP A 634 0.50 54.37 38.39
N GLY A 635 1.73 54.85 38.27
CA GLY A 635 2.92 54.08 38.70
C GLY A 635 3.24 52.87 37.82
N LYS A 636 2.63 52.74 36.65
CA LYS A 636 2.99 51.78 35.60
C LYS A 636 3.39 52.52 34.30
N GLN A 637 4.38 51.96 33.60
CA GLN A 637 4.81 52.44 32.27
C GLN A 637 3.77 52.06 31.21
N GLU A 638 3.34 53.01 30.38
CA GLU A 638 2.54 52.77 29.17
C GLU A 638 3.29 53.26 27.92
N TYR A 639 3.44 52.40 26.90
CA TYR A 639 4.16 52.70 25.65
C TYR A 639 3.36 53.71 24.78
N LYS A 640 4.04 54.72 24.20
CA LYS A 640 3.43 55.61 23.17
C LYS A 640 3.03 54.78 21.95
N ALA A 641 1.80 54.97 21.50
CA ALA A 641 1.11 54.17 20.50
C ALA A 641 1.92 53.88 19.21
N PHE A 642 2.05 52.60 18.89
CA PHE A 642 2.35 52.12 17.55
C PHE A 642 1.33 52.68 16.55
N SER A 643 1.78 53.09 15.37
CA SER A 643 0.90 53.41 14.26
C SER A 643 0.07 52.17 13.91
N ILE A 644 -1.26 52.28 13.94
CA ILE A 644 -2.14 51.19 13.53
C ILE A 644 -2.01 51.04 12.01
N LEU A 645 -1.35 49.95 11.56
CA LEU A 645 -1.37 49.52 10.17
C LEU A 645 -2.81 49.11 9.81
N THR A 646 -3.39 49.73 8.78
CA THR A 646 -4.73 49.40 8.29
C THR A 646 -4.65 48.46 7.07
N PRO A 647 -5.73 47.73 6.72
CA PRO A 647 -5.77 46.90 5.50
C PRO A 647 -5.46 47.68 4.21
N GLU A 648 -5.69 49.00 4.21
CA GLU A 648 -5.36 49.91 3.11
C GLU A 648 -3.86 50.15 2.93
N SER A 649 -3.04 49.72 3.90
CA SER A 649 -1.58 49.86 3.91
C SER A 649 -0.86 48.80 3.06
N GLY A 650 -1.58 47.81 2.52
CA GLY A 650 -1.04 46.86 1.53
C GLY A 650 -0.09 45.77 2.05
N PHE A 651 0.10 45.65 3.37
CA PHE A 651 0.94 44.60 3.98
C PHE A 651 0.17 43.30 4.19
N LYS A 652 0.80 42.15 3.91
CA LYS A 652 0.29 40.81 4.25
C LYS A 652 0.87 40.36 5.58
N TYR A 653 0.02 39.98 6.53
CA TYR A 653 0.42 39.50 7.86
C TYR A 653 -0.08 38.08 8.12
N SER A 654 0.69 37.34 8.91
CA SER A 654 0.41 36.02 9.46
C SER A 654 0.49 36.12 10.98
N PHE A 655 -0.55 35.70 11.69
CA PHE A 655 -0.56 35.74 13.17
C PHE A 655 -0.14 34.39 13.73
N TYR A 656 0.59 34.38 14.82
CA TYR A 656 1.06 33.17 15.48
C TYR A 656 0.72 33.22 16.97
N HIS A 657 0.34 32.07 17.52
CA HIS A 657 0.12 31.85 18.93
C HIS A 657 1.42 31.39 19.58
N LEU A 658 1.93 32.19 20.53
CA LEU A 658 3.10 31.86 21.32
C LEU A 658 2.83 30.60 22.13
N ARG A 659 3.77 29.67 22.14
CA ARG A 659 3.65 28.49 23.00
C ARG A 659 3.38 28.87 24.47
N PRO A 660 2.53 28.11 25.18
CA PRO A 660 2.21 28.37 26.58
C PRO A 660 3.47 28.39 27.47
N GLY A 661 3.70 29.53 28.15
CA GLY A 661 4.86 29.74 29.02
C GLY A 661 6.10 30.30 28.31
N ALA A 662 6.10 30.42 26.99
CA ALA A 662 7.13 31.13 26.25
C ALA A 662 6.98 32.64 26.45
N THR A 663 8.11 33.34 26.53
CA THR A 663 8.17 34.80 26.52
C THR A 663 8.79 35.34 25.23
N GLU A 664 9.27 34.46 24.35
CA GLU A 664 9.93 34.79 23.10
C GLU A 664 9.33 33.93 21.96
N PRO A 665 9.09 34.50 20.76
CA PRO A 665 8.59 33.77 19.60
C PRO A 665 9.56 32.70 19.07
N ASP A 666 9.01 31.59 18.57
CA ASP A 666 9.74 30.47 17.97
C ASP A 666 8.98 29.93 16.74
N PRO A 667 9.43 30.23 15.52
CA PRO A 667 8.67 29.97 14.30
C PRO A 667 8.54 28.49 13.95
N ASP A 668 9.35 27.61 14.54
CA ASP A 668 9.29 26.16 14.31
C ASP A 668 8.27 25.47 15.22
N LEU A 669 7.89 26.14 16.31
CA LEU A 669 7.15 25.53 17.41
C LEU A 669 5.89 26.32 17.80
N ASP A 670 5.76 27.58 17.39
CA ASP A 670 4.56 28.41 17.55
C ASP A 670 3.52 28.13 16.43
N GLU A 671 2.24 28.26 16.76
CA GLU A 671 1.15 27.84 15.88
C GLU A 671 0.63 29.02 15.05
N LEU A 672 0.50 28.86 13.72
CA LEU A 672 -0.14 29.85 12.85
C LEU A 672 -1.64 29.95 13.16
N LEU A 673 -2.10 31.14 13.52
CA LEU A 673 -3.50 31.48 13.70
C LEU A 673 -4.19 31.67 12.35
N THR A 674 -5.27 30.92 12.13
CA THR A 674 -6.13 30.98 10.95
C THR A 674 -7.55 31.36 11.35
N GLU A 675 -8.45 31.59 10.38
CA GLU A 675 -9.87 31.84 10.69
C GLU A 675 -10.56 30.67 11.43
N ASP A 676 -9.99 29.47 11.35
CA ASP A 676 -10.51 28.25 11.99
C ASP A 676 -9.87 27.95 13.37
N SER A 677 -8.99 28.81 13.89
CA SER A 677 -8.31 28.59 15.18
C SER A 677 -9.28 28.73 16.38
N VAL A 678 -9.32 27.72 17.26
CA VAL A 678 -10.25 27.65 18.41
C VAL A 678 -9.49 27.68 19.76
N PHE A 679 -9.71 28.74 20.56
CA PHE A 679 -9.11 28.90 21.90
C PHE A 679 -9.88 28.11 22.96
N THR A 680 -9.44 26.87 23.19
CA THR A 680 -10.23 25.84 23.88
C THR A 680 -10.07 25.85 25.42
N TYR A 681 -9.01 26.49 25.93
CA TYR A 681 -8.65 26.52 27.36
C TYR A 681 -8.80 27.92 27.96
N SER A 682 -8.97 28.00 29.27
CA SER A 682 -8.87 29.24 30.03
C SER A 682 -7.41 29.59 30.34
N GLY A 683 -7.01 30.84 30.12
CA GLY A 683 -5.63 31.31 30.30
C GLY A 683 -5.36 32.60 29.53
N GLU A 684 -4.18 33.20 29.74
CA GLU A 684 -3.68 34.28 28.88
C GLU A 684 -3.04 33.67 27.63
N TYR A 685 -3.63 33.93 26.46
CA TYR A 685 -3.08 33.55 25.17
C TYR A 685 -2.27 34.70 24.61
N ARG A 686 -1.00 34.46 24.29
CA ARG A 686 -0.06 35.46 23.76
C ARG A 686 0.11 35.24 22.27
N PHE A 687 0.12 36.30 21.47
CA PHE A 687 0.24 36.20 20.03
C PHE A 687 1.10 37.32 19.46
N TYR A 688 1.66 37.07 18.29
CA TYR A 688 2.49 37.98 17.52
C TYR A 688 2.14 37.89 16.03
N ALA A 689 2.46 38.93 15.26
CA ALA A 689 2.20 38.99 13.83
C ALA A 689 3.54 39.04 13.05
N VAL A 690 3.57 38.38 11.90
CA VAL A 690 4.72 38.30 10.99
C VAL A 690 4.29 38.76 9.60
N VAL A 691 5.09 39.60 8.95
CA VAL A 691 4.84 40.09 7.57
C VAL A 691 5.71 39.31 6.58
N GLU A 692 5.15 38.83 5.47
CA GLU A 692 5.80 37.98 4.44
C GLU A 692 7.09 38.58 3.80
N PRO A 693 8.01 37.77 3.21
CA PRO A 693 9.34 37.53 3.78
C PRO A 693 10.53 38.11 2.98
N SER A 694 11.62 38.44 3.68
CA SER A 694 12.98 38.45 3.11
C SER A 694 13.96 37.77 4.08
N LEU A 695 15.01 37.17 3.51
CA LEU A 695 15.88 36.09 4.03
C LEU A 695 16.61 36.26 5.38
N ASN A 696 16.34 37.28 6.19
CA ASN A 696 17.21 37.65 7.31
C ASN A 696 16.46 37.69 8.67
N TYR A 697 16.03 36.52 9.15
CA TYR A 697 15.41 36.28 10.46
C TYR A 697 16.22 36.83 11.67
N LYS A 698 16.22 38.15 11.89
CA LYS A 698 16.70 38.76 13.14
C LYS A 698 16.10 40.11 13.53
N GLU A 699 15.22 40.74 12.73
CA GLU A 699 14.73 42.11 13.03
C GLU A 699 13.23 42.41 12.78
N CYS A 700 12.30 41.48 13.04
CA CYS A 700 10.86 41.78 12.85
C CYS A 700 9.93 41.31 13.98
N ILE A 701 10.31 41.50 15.25
CA ILE A 701 9.37 41.40 16.38
C ILE A 701 9.53 42.64 17.23
N THR A 702 8.58 43.58 17.14
CA THR A 702 8.61 44.78 17.97
C THR A 702 7.60 44.76 19.12
N ASP A 703 6.63 43.82 19.14
CA ASP A 703 5.77 43.61 20.31
C ASP A 703 4.95 42.31 20.25
N HIS A 704 4.55 41.78 21.41
CA HIS A 704 3.60 40.67 21.54
C HIS A 704 2.41 41.12 22.42
N THR A 705 1.18 40.73 22.08
CA THR A 705 -0.01 41.10 22.88
C THR A 705 -0.77 39.87 23.35
N TYR A 706 -1.70 40.03 24.29
CA TYR A 706 -2.41 38.90 24.90
C TYR A 706 -3.88 39.23 25.17
N PHE A 707 -4.73 38.21 25.19
CA PHE A 707 -6.06 38.32 25.80
C PHE A 707 -6.32 37.16 26.77
N PRO A 708 -7.01 37.42 27.89
CA PRO A 708 -7.38 36.40 28.85
C PRO A 708 -8.68 35.70 28.41
N VAL A 709 -8.62 34.39 28.18
CA VAL A 709 -9.79 33.50 28.12
C VAL A 709 -10.08 33.03 29.53
N ARG A 710 -11.26 33.30 30.08
CA ARG A 710 -11.61 32.87 31.45
C ARG A 710 -12.41 31.59 31.42
N ASP A 711 -12.10 30.67 32.34
CA ASP A 711 -12.95 29.52 32.63
C ASP A 711 -14.09 29.99 33.52
N ASN A 712 -15.33 29.69 33.13
CA ASN A 712 -16.48 29.88 34.01
C ASN A 712 -16.79 28.60 34.83
N TYR A 713 -15.92 27.60 34.81
CA TYR A 713 -16.12 26.34 35.55
C TYR A 713 -15.28 26.26 36.84
N SER A 714 -15.89 26.60 37.97
CA SER A 714 -15.36 26.32 39.31
C SER A 714 -16.20 25.22 40.00
N GLY A 715 -15.75 23.96 39.97
CA GLY A 715 -16.40 22.85 40.67
C GLY A 715 -15.71 21.50 40.47
N ALA A 716 -15.90 20.58 41.42
CA ALA A 716 -15.22 19.27 41.49
C ALA A 716 -15.30 18.44 40.17
N HIS A 717 -14.16 17.82 39.78
CA HIS A 717 -14.02 17.09 38.52
C HIS A 717 -14.52 15.64 38.63
N ALA A 718 -15.71 15.36 38.08
CA ALA A 718 -16.32 14.04 38.10
C ALA A 718 -16.83 13.63 36.71
N HIS A 719 -16.53 12.41 36.29
CA HIS A 719 -17.09 11.73 35.12
C HIS A 719 -16.99 10.20 35.33
N ASP A 720 -17.73 9.43 34.54
CA ASP A 720 -17.79 7.96 34.65
C ASP A 720 -18.17 7.42 36.04
N GLN A 721 -19.05 8.15 36.74
CA GLN A 721 -19.47 7.86 38.12
C GLN A 721 -18.31 7.82 39.14
N LYS A 722 -17.13 8.35 38.78
CA LYS A 722 -15.97 8.49 39.66
C LYS A 722 -15.69 9.97 39.94
N THR A 723 -15.28 10.28 41.16
CA THR A 723 -14.81 11.61 41.57
C THR A 723 -13.29 11.62 41.60
N TYR A 724 -12.67 12.51 40.84
CA TYR A 724 -11.22 12.61 40.74
C TYR A 724 -10.69 13.73 41.64
N ALA A 725 -9.60 13.47 42.36
CA ALA A 725 -8.88 14.51 43.09
C ALA A 725 -7.83 15.19 42.18
N ALA A 726 -7.56 16.47 42.44
CA ALA A 726 -6.58 17.25 41.69
C ALA A 726 -5.16 16.65 41.84
N TRP A 727 -4.41 16.60 40.75
CA TRP A 727 -3.01 16.21 40.72
C TRP A 727 -2.21 17.06 39.73
N ASP A 728 -1.10 17.62 40.18
CA ASP A 728 -0.27 18.57 39.44
C ASP A 728 0.94 17.91 38.74
N GLY A 729 1.12 16.59 38.90
CA GLY A 729 2.26 15.82 38.39
C GLY A 729 3.31 15.46 39.44
N GLY A 730 3.16 15.91 40.70
CA GLY A 730 4.10 15.58 41.79
C GLY A 730 3.99 14.15 42.34
N SER A 731 4.87 13.78 43.28
CA SER A 731 4.88 12.43 43.88
C SER A 731 3.54 12.08 44.57
N LEU A 732 3.01 10.90 44.26
CA LEU A 732 1.74 10.41 44.80
C LEU A 732 1.91 9.15 45.66
N SER A 733 1.38 9.17 46.88
CA SER A 733 1.39 8.01 47.78
C SER A 733 0.08 7.22 47.68
N ILE A 734 0.17 5.96 47.23
CA ILE A 734 -0.94 4.99 47.21
C ILE A 734 -0.58 3.83 48.14
N ALA A 735 -1.48 3.48 49.06
CA ALA A 735 -1.32 2.33 49.96
C ALA A 735 -1.29 1.01 49.17
N ALA A 736 -0.65 -0.04 49.70
CA ALA A 736 -0.63 -1.36 49.07
C ALA A 736 -2.07 -1.91 48.95
N GLY A 737 -2.44 -2.38 47.75
CA GLY A 737 -3.81 -2.80 47.42
C GLY A 737 -4.81 -1.64 47.19
N GLY A 738 -4.38 -0.39 47.32
CA GLY A 738 -5.24 0.80 47.22
C GLY A 738 -5.43 1.31 45.79
N THR A 739 -6.52 2.06 45.58
CA THR A 739 -6.82 2.79 44.33
C THR A 739 -6.80 4.30 44.59
N ALA A 740 -6.12 5.06 43.72
CA ALA A 740 -6.18 6.52 43.71
C ALA A 740 -6.79 7.01 42.39
N ALA A 741 -7.83 7.85 42.46
CA ALA A 741 -8.38 8.55 41.30
C ALA A 741 -7.87 9.99 41.27
N ARG A 742 -7.18 10.38 40.19
CA ARG A 742 -6.60 11.71 40.00
C ARG A 742 -6.97 12.30 38.64
N TYR A 743 -7.10 13.62 38.56
CA TYR A 743 -7.15 14.33 37.29
C TYR A 743 -6.02 15.34 37.21
N LEU A 744 -5.52 15.61 36.01
CA LEU A 744 -4.48 16.60 35.81
C LEU A 744 -5.04 18.01 36.04
N SER A 745 -4.63 18.60 37.15
CA SER A 745 -5.08 19.91 37.60
C SER A 745 -4.07 21.03 37.33
N ASN A 746 -2.87 20.71 36.84
CA ASN A 746 -1.84 21.70 36.55
C ASN A 746 -2.34 22.75 35.55
N ALA A 747 -2.01 24.03 35.73
CA ALA A 747 -2.43 25.09 34.79
C ALA A 747 -1.84 24.90 33.38
N GLN A 748 -0.73 24.17 33.28
CA GLN A 748 -0.06 23.89 32.01
C GLN A 748 -0.80 22.79 31.22
N PRO A 749 -0.87 22.89 29.87
CA PRO A 749 -1.51 21.88 29.03
C PRO A 749 -0.71 20.57 28.97
N ASN A 750 0.60 20.62 29.26
CA ASN A 750 1.48 19.47 29.30
C ASN A 750 2.05 19.30 30.71
N VAL A 751 1.97 18.09 31.26
CA VAL A 751 2.51 17.74 32.58
C VAL A 751 3.64 16.75 32.39
N ASN A 752 4.86 17.16 32.73
CA ASN A 752 6.01 16.26 32.79
C ASN A 752 5.96 15.46 34.10
N ALA A 753 5.79 14.14 34.02
CA ALA A 753 5.74 13.29 35.21
C ALA A 753 6.36 11.92 34.94
N GLU A 754 7.06 11.36 35.94
CA GLU A 754 7.52 9.97 35.89
C GLU A 754 6.41 9.05 36.45
N LEU A 755 5.95 8.08 35.66
CA LEU A 755 4.84 7.20 36.03
C LEU A 755 5.36 5.81 36.43
N VAL A 756 5.73 5.68 37.70
CA VAL A 756 6.21 4.42 38.30
C VAL A 756 5.22 3.93 39.35
N LEU A 757 4.55 2.79 39.09
CA LEU A 757 3.66 2.14 40.06
C LEU A 757 4.31 0.88 40.65
N GLY A 758 4.52 0.90 41.96
CA GLY A 758 4.93 -0.28 42.73
C GLY A 758 3.84 -1.37 42.83
N GLN A 759 4.23 -2.54 43.34
CA GLN A 759 3.40 -3.76 43.39
C GLN A 759 2.00 -3.55 43.98
N ASN A 760 0.99 -4.15 43.33
CA ASN A 760 -0.42 -4.21 43.74
C ASN A 760 -1.06 -2.85 44.05
N LYS A 761 -0.88 -1.84 43.18
CA LYS A 761 -1.49 -0.50 43.31
C LYS A 761 -2.29 -0.13 42.07
N THR A 762 -3.35 0.64 42.23
CA THR A 762 -4.17 1.14 41.11
C THR A 762 -4.20 2.66 41.05
N LEU A 763 -3.94 3.23 39.87
CA LEU A 763 -4.10 4.66 39.57
C LEU A 763 -5.13 4.84 38.45
N ASP A 764 -6.26 5.48 38.74
CA ASP A 764 -7.19 6.00 37.74
C ASP A 764 -6.81 7.46 37.45
N LEU A 765 -6.23 7.74 36.29
CA LEU A 765 -5.80 9.07 35.88
C LEU A 765 -6.68 9.61 34.75
N CYS A 766 -7.36 10.73 35.01
CA CYS A 766 -8.03 11.53 33.99
C CYS A 766 -7.10 12.62 33.46
N LEU A 767 -6.92 12.67 32.15
CA LEU A 767 -6.10 13.65 31.46
C LEU A 767 -6.74 15.04 31.44
N ASN A 768 -8.07 15.13 31.45
CA ASN A 768 -8.82 16.39 31.48
C ASN A 768 -8.35 17.39 30.39
N ASN A 769 -8.28 16.94 29.14
CA ASN A 769 -7.78 17.71 27.98
C ASN A 769 -6.29 18.16 28.10
N LYS A 770 -5.46 17.43 28.85
CA LYS A 770 -4.04 17.74 29.00
C LYS A 770 -3.18 16.59 28.51
N ALA A 771 -1.95 16.88 28.11
CA ALA A 771 -0.98 15.85 27.80
C ALA A 771 -0.11 15.52 29.02
N VAL A 772 0.17 14.24 29.23
CA VAL A 772 1.25 13.82 30.15
C VAL A 772 2.46 13.45 29.31
N HIS A 773 3.55 14.17 29.50
CA HIS A 773 4.86 13.82 28.99
C HIS A 773 5.56 12.96 30.03
N VAL A 774 5.76 11.69 29.70
CA VAL A 774 6.35 10.76 30.66
C VAL A 774 7.87 10.88 30.58
N ILE A 775 8.45 11.56 31.57
CA ILE A 775 9.89 11.79 31.65
C ILE A 775 10.53 10.74 32.58
N GLY A 776 11.57 10.06 32.10
CA GLY A 776 12.29 9.04 32.86
C GLY A 776 13.72 8.86 32.35
N SER A 777 14.64 8.51 33.24
CA SER A 777 16.05 8.22 32.90
C SER A 777 16.29 6.75 32.54
N SER A 778 15.28 5.89 32.69
CA SER A 778 15.27 4.48 32.30
C SER A 778 14.75 4.27 30.88
N HIS A 779 15.13 3.14 30.27
CA HIS A 779 14.68 2.74 28.92
C HIS A 779 13.15 2.61 28.81
N ASP A 780 12.44 2.38 29.92
CA ASP A 780 10.99 2.35 30.00
C ASP A 780 10.48 3.60 30.73
N GLN A 781 9.53 4.33 30.11
CA GLN A 781 9.03 5.61 30.64
C GLN A 781 7.81 5.41 31.56
N ILE A 782 6.98 4.39 31.31
CA ILE A 782 5.90 3.95 32.23
C ILE A 782 6.27 2.57 32.79
N TYR A 783 6.42 2.46 34.11
CA TYR A 783 6.87 1.24 34.77
C TYR A 783 5.83 0.72 35.77
N LEU A 784 5.25 -0.45 35.48
CA LEU A 784 4.24 -1.12 36.31
C LEU A 784 4.78 -2.43 36.87
N VAL A 785 4.82 -2.57 38.20
CA VAL A 785 5.36 -3.78 38.86
C VAL A 785 4.23 -4.62 39.46
N GLY A 786 4.28 -5.94 39.27
CA GLY A 786 3.55 -6.99 40.01
C GLY A 786 2.12 -6.66 40.45
N GLY A 787 1.13 -6.95 39.61
CA GLY A 787 -0.30 -6.82 39.93
C GLY A 787 -0.84 -5.38 40.00
N SER A 788 -0.04 -4.37 39.61
CA SER A 788 -0.47 -2.97 39.54
C SER A 788 -1.29 -2.67 38.28
N THR A 789 -2.21 -1.70 38.38
CA THR A 789 -3.11 -1.30 37.30
C THR A 789 -3.07 0.22 37.09
N LEU A 790 -2.81 0.65 35.85
CA LEU A 790 -2.97 2.04 35.43
C LEU A 790 -4.19 2.15 34.51
N VAL A 791 -5.13 3.03 34.83
CA VAL A 791 -6.28 3.35 33.98
C VAL A 791 -6.16 4.80 33.54
N LEU A 792 -5.99 5.00 32.24
CA LEU A 792 -5.95 6.31 31.62
C LEU A 792 -7.30 6.61 30.98
N SER A 793 -7.82 7.80 31.23
CA SER A 793 -9.06 8.29 30.62
C SER A 793 -8.91 9.75 30.22
N ASP A 794 -9.63 10.19 29.20
CA ASP A 794 -9.77 11.62 28.93
C ASP A 794 -11.23 12.01 28.69
N CYS A 795 -11.81 12.69 29.69
CA CYS A 795 -13.19 13.14 29.63
C CYS A 795 -13.47 14.18 28.54
N ARG A 796 -12.43 14.78 27.93
CA ARG A 796 -12.55 15.80 26.88
C ARG A 796 -12.03 15.34 25.51
N LYS A 797 -11.56 14.09 25.37
CA LYS A 797 -11.17 13.38 24.13
C LYS A 797 -10.03 14.00 23.29
N THR A 798 -9.19 14.81 23.90
CA THR A 798 -8.14 15.64 23.26
C THR A 798 -6.77 15.54 23.95
N GLY A 799 -6.73 15.05 25.19
CA GLY A 799 -5.51 14.77 25.95
C GLY A 799 -4.69 13.62 25.35
N LYS A 800 -3.38 13.68 25.53
CA LYS A 800 -2.41 12.72 24.97
C LYS A 800 -1.46 12.20 26.05
N VAL A 801 -0.96 10.98 25.91
CA VAL A 801 0.21 10.53 26.67
C VAL A 801 1.36 10.43 25.69
N ILE A 802 2.45 11.12 25.98
CA ILE A 802 3.59 11.25 25.07
C ILE A 802 4.79 10.61 25.77
N GLY A 803 5.21 9.46 25.24
CA GLY A 803 6.32 8.63 25.72
C GLY A 803 6.47 7.34 24.90
N SER A 804 7.69 6.80 24.79
CA SER A 804 8.13 5.86 23.76
C SER A 804 8.10 4.36 24.12
N ALA A 805 7.87 3.96 25.38
CA ALA A 805 7.78 2.53 25.75
C ALA A 805 7.01 2.26 27.07
N VAL A 806 6.18 1.20 27.07
CA VAL A 806 5.50 0.65 28.26
C VAL A 806 6.06 -0.76 28.53
N ALA A 807 6.66 -0.97 29.70
CA ALA A 807 7.07 -2.30 30.15
C ALA A 807 6.16 -2.81 31.26
N SER A 808 5.42 -3.89 30.99
CA SER A 808 4.69 -4.64 32.02
C SER A 808 5.55 -5.79 32.54
N GLY A 809 6.22 -5.62 33.67
CA GLY A 809 6.86 -6.73 34.36
C GLY A 809 5.80 -7.68 34.95
N SER A 810 5.96 -9.00 34.74
CA SER A 810 5.18 -10.11 35.33
C SER A 810 3.86 -9.71 36.01
N GLY A 811 2.82 -9.36 35.23
CA GLY A 811 1.44 -9.19 35.71
C GLY A 811 0.92 -7.77 35.98
N GLY A 812 1.60 -6.70 35.57
CA GLY A 812 1.01 -5.34 35.54
C GLY A 812 0.19 -5.08 34.27
N VAL A 813 -0.88 -4.26 34.34
CA VAL A 813 -1.73 -3.96 33.17
C VAL A 813 -2.05 -2.46 33.08
N ALA A 814 -1.96 -1.90 31.86
CA ALA A 814 -2.41 -0.55 31.54
C ALA A 814 -3.65 -0.60 30.65
N TYR A 815 -4.69 0.16 31.01
CA TYR A 815 -5.93 0.29 30.24
C TYR A 815 -6.10 1.74 29.78
N VAL A 816 -6.44 1.94 28.51
CA VAL A 816 -6.85 3.24 27.96
C VAL A 816 -8.35 3.18 27.71
N LYS A 817 -9.09 4.13 28.27
CA LYS A 817 -10.56 4.25 28.16
C LYS A 817 -11.00 5.37 27.25
#